data_AF-A0ABD4KUZ7-F1
#
_entry.id   AF-A0ABD4KUZ7-F1
#
_cell.length_a   1.000
_cell.length_b   1.000
_cell.length_c   1.000
_cell.angle_alpha   90.00
_cell.angle_beta   90.00
_cell.angle_gamma   90.00
#
_symmetry.space_group_name_H-M   'P 1'
#
loop_
_entity.id
_entity.type
_entity.pdbx_description
1 polymer ?
#
loop_
_entity_poly.entity_id
_entity_poly.type
_entity_poly.pdbx_seq_one_letter_code
_entity_poly.pdbx_strand_id
1 'polypeptide(L)'
;MNYINSENKHSLWELEIKGIQGPILAIDYLGLYGSVPDEVRTSLIKKKIVVHGAEGEDFIQCGYCGLPVRYRARSATSRAAFYHKHIPELDEVDCPFHSDYKGDFVFSETDVHETQWHFRTKHFIAGILRESGKIKRKSVQVEKFVFAEKGTSNKWRKPDIYFEDTNGNRFAIELIQGWLDPEIIHAREQFFLGEKVNLIWLFSEGRSDSIFYYIMYGTALEAHPKSFAEFESKVRDIQCNAFVFSQEALDKSQESREFCFEVHFPEFDLKLTELFLEMSYGRQMVALSDLMLSPERLPYAINTKSALYGKQQELSVALEEKAQRESQQAVKRIYQVLDQIVSRGEKGELSLLALTHLSDEINECFDYVLQEYDERSSLLELARQAIARECTRLEERQRKAERIDHAKELRGLHHQIVYVRRVLNQGVTVPELTDLRYHLADVISNYWKVISSDLSSPIWQRYLNVLLEKIGAQTTSLAKDLPKPLAIWSITNDLLSYPLEKRMQLFETQSSLGINMSHQLSAYSLHKSPQETQELKDKLDEIKRRTKEQFLNRNWKVLMEGWDSEYSYFDTFLQAGDLLCIEEPSELQGHEQDWVEDALNNFVGSLAIQVDELYKAAFERSYERVDRIRLGKLLAFWDWLDQGGFLFGQPVSAEK
;
A
#
# COMPACT_ATOMS: atom_id res chain seq x y z
N MET A 1 57.95 46.48 9.33
CA MET A 1 59.10 45.84 8.67
C MET A 1 59.92 45.13 9.72
N ASN A 2 59.64 43.84 9.93
CA ASN A 2 60.40 43.03 10.88
C ASN A 2 61.71 42.63 10.19
N TYR A 3 62.82 43.26 10.59
CA TYR A 3 64.14 42.78 10.21
C TYR A 3 64.29 41.35 10.75
N ILE A 4 64.36 40.37 9.86
CA ILE A 4 64.70 38.99 10.20
C ILE A 4 66.04 39.01 10.95
N ASN A 5 66.00 38.66 12.23
CA ASN A 5 67.15 38.63 13.11
C ASN A 5 68.21 37.66 12.54
N SER A 6 69.50 37.91 12.76
CA SER A 6 70.57 37.11 12.13
C SER A 6 70.53 35.61 12.45
N GLU A 7 69.88 35.22 13.56
CA GLU A 7 69.60 33.82 13.91
C GLU A 7 68.58 33.15 12.98
N ASN A 8 67.52 33.86 12.60
CA ASN A 8 66.52 33.36 11.64
C ASN A 8 67.12 33.17 10.23
N LYS A 9 68.19 33.89 9.89
CA LYS A 9 68.90 33.64 8.63
C LYS A 9 69.68 32.33 8.67
N HIS A 10 70.31 31.97 9.79
CA HIS A 10 71.10 30.73 9.87
C HIS A 10 70.25 29.46 9.93
N SER A 11 69.02 29.55 10.43
CA SER A 11 68.06 28.44 10.38
C SER A 11 67.51 28.15 8.98
N LEU A 12 67.73 29.06 8.02
CA LEU A 12 67.18 28.98 6.66
C LEU A 12 68.25 28.95 5.56
N TRP A 13 69.51 29.13 5.93
CA TRP A 13 70.60 29.28 4.97
C TRP A 13 71.37 27.98 4.84
N GLU A 14 71.18 27.30 3.71
CA GLU A 14 71.99 26.16 3.29
C GLU A 14 73.39 26.60 2.86
N LEU A 15 74.39 25.87 3.32
CA LEU A 15 75.79 26.05 2.98
C LEU A 15 76.34 24.76 2.36
N GLU A 16 77.08 24.90 1.27
CA GLU A 16 77.94 23.84 0.76
C GLU A 16 79.31 23.99 1.40
N ILE A 17 79.73 22.99 2.18
CA ILE A 17 80.95 23.05 2.98
C ILE A 17 81.91 21.95 2.54
N LYS A 18 83.14 22.34 2.20
CA LYS A 18 84.14 21.38 1.75
C LYS A 18 84.45 20.35 2.84
N GLY A 19 84.29 19.07 2.51
CA GLY A 19 84.45 17.95 3.44
C GLY A 19 83.16 17.49 4.13
N ILE A 20 82.03 18.17 3.91
CA ILE A 20 80.70 17.69 4.27
C ILE A 20 80.00 17.23 2.98
N GLN A 21 79.36 16.07 3.02
CA GLN A 21 78.67 15.53 1.85
C GLN A 21 77.27 16.14 1.73
N GLY A 22 77.11 17.07 0.79
CA GLY A 22 75.84 17.76 0.52
C GLY A 22 75.69 19.08 1.30
N PRO A 23 74.61 19.84 1.02
CA PRO A 23 74.32 21.08 1.73
C PRO A 23 73.96 20.82 3.19
N ILE A 24 74.35 21.74 4.08
CA ILE A 24 74.04 21.73 5.52
C ILE A 24 73.50 23.09 5.94
N LEU A 25 72.51 23.13 6.83
CA LEU A 25 72.04 24.40 7.38
C LEU A 25 73.15 25.09 8.17
N ALA A 26 73.25 26.41 8.03
CA ALA A 26 74.22 27.22 8.75
C ALA A 26 74.13 27.02 10.27
N ILE A 27 72.92 26.84 10.82
CA ILE A 27 72.71 26.55 12.25
C ILE A 27 73.23 25.17 12.66
N ASP A 28 73.01 24.14 11.84
CA ASP A 28 73.45 22.77 12.12
C ASP A 28 74.97 22.67 12.03
N TYR A 29 75.59 23.34 11.05
CA TYR A 29 77.04 23.43 10.97
C TYR A 29 77.64 24.12 12.21
N LEU A 30 76.99 25.16 12.72
CA LEU A 30 77.39 25.79 13.98
C LEU A 30 77.18 24.86 15.19
N GLY A 31 76.17 23.99 15.14
CA GLY A 31 75.87 22.95 16.13
C GLY A 31 76.90 21.82 16.18
N LEU A 32 77.61 21.52 15.08
CA LEU A 32 78.71 20.54 15.06
C LEU A 32 79.85 20.87 16.04
N TYR A 33 79.96 22.14 16.44
CA TYR A 33 80.97 22.59 17.39
C TYR A 33 80.51 22.47 18.86
N GLY A 34 79.30 21.98 19.14
CA GLY A 34 78.81 21.69 20.49
C GLY A 34 78.98 22.87 21.47
N SER A 35 79.45 22.57 22.68
CA SER A 35 79.67 23.56 23.77
C SER A 35 80.94 24.40 23.63
N VAL A 36 81.60 24.40 22.45
CA VAL A 36 82.83 25.18 22.24
C VAL A 36 82.52 26.67 22.32
N PRO A 37 83.32 27.46 23.08
CA PRO A 37 83.13 28.91 23.16
C PRO A 37 83.12 29.58 21.77
N ASP A 38 82.23 30.56 21.59
CA ASP A 38 82.00 31.26 20.32
C ASP A 38 83.27 31.79 19.65
N GLU A 39 84.21 32.30 20.45
CA GLU A 39 85.49 32.87 19.99
C GLU A 39 86.40 31.81 19.37
N VAL A 40 86.45 30.63 19.99
CA VAL A 40 87.23 29.48 19.51
C VAL A 40 86.60 28.92 18.24
N ARG A 41 85.27 28.73 18.25
CA ARG A 41 84.49 28.29 17.08
C ARG A 41 84.71 29.23 15.88
N THR A 42 84.61 30.54 16.10
CA THR A 42 84.82 31.56 15.06
C THR A 42 86.23 31.48 14.49
N SER A 43 87.24 31.33 15.35
CA SER A 43 88.64 31.24 14.93
C SER A 43 88.91 29.99 14.10
N LEU A 44 88.29 28.85 14.47
CA LEU A 44 88.39 27.60 13.71
C LEU A 44 87.76 27.72 12.31
N ILE A 45 86.54 28.28 12.23
CA ILE A 45 85.84 28.47 10.95
C ILE A 45 86.65 29.42 10.05
N LYS A 46 87.09 30.57 10.58
CA LYS A 46 87.92 31.53 9.83
C LYS A 46 89.23 30.93 9.37
N LYS A 47 89.91 30.13 10.21
CA LYS A 47 91.15 29.44 9.84
C LYS A 47 90.92 28.51 8.65
N LYS A 48 89.85 27.70 8.66
CA LYS A 48 89.53 26.81 7.53
C LYS A 48 89.25 27.58 6.24
N ILE A 49 88.51 28.70 6.33
CA ILE A 49 88.25 29.58 5.18
C ILE A 49 89.55 30.17 4.62
N VAL A 50 90.46 30.65 5.46
CA VAL A 50 91.74 31.26 5.03
C VAL A 50 92.66 30.22 4.40
N VAL A 51 92.76 29.01 4.96
CA VAL A 51 93.61 27.94 4.44
C VAL A 51 93.18 27.55 3.02
N HIS A 52 91.90 27.25 2.81
CA HIS A 52 91.40 26.88 1.47
C HIS A 52 91.45 28.08 0.50
N GLY A 53 91.19 29.29 1.00
CA GLY A 53 91.30 30.50 0.19
C GLY A 53 92.72 30.76 -0.32
N ALA A 54 93.77 30.37 0.42
CA ALA A 54 95.15 30.45 -0.04
C ALA A 54 95.49 29.39 -1.11
N GLU A 55 94.71 28.31 -1.20
CA GLU A 55 94.81 27.24 -2.19
C GLU A 55 93.96 27.52 -3.45
N GLY A 56 93.29 28.68 -3.51
CA GLY A 56 92.45 29.09 -4.63
C GLY A 56 91.04 28.50 -4.61
N GLU A 57 90.59 27.97 -3.47
CA GLU A 57 89.29 27.31 -3.32
C GLU A 57 88.44 27.95 -2.21
N ASP A 58 87.12 27.89 -2.37
CA ASP A 58 86.19 28.37 -1.37
C ASP A 58 85.77 27.25 -0.41
N PHE A 59 86.05 27.42 0.87
CA PHE A 59 85.71 26.43 1.90
C PHE A 59 84.19 26.32 2.16
N ILE A 60 83.47 27.44 2.01
CA ILE A 60 82.03 27.55 2.26
C ILE A 60 81.42 28.33 1.10
N GLN A 61 80.40 27.77 0.47
CA GLN A 61 79.60 28.39 -0.56
C GLN A 61 78.13 28.45 -0.13
N CYS A 62 77.42 29.46 -0.63
CA CYS A 62 75.99 29.60 -0.41
C CYS A 62 75.24 28.55 -1.23
N GLY A 63 74.40 27.72 -0.59
CA GLY A 63 73.60 26.71 -1.30
C GLY A 63 72.59 27.31 -2.29
N TYR A 64 72.20 28.58 -2.09
CA TYR A 64 71.26 29.28 -2.98
C TYR A 64 71.92 29.81 -4.28
N CYS A 65 73.02 30.55 -4.17
CA CYS A 65 73.65 31.23 -5.32
C CYS A 65 75.04 30.69 -5.69
N GLY A 66 75.58 29.72 -4.97
CA GLY A 66 76.92 29.15 -5.18
C GLY A 66 78.08 30.09 -4.84
N LEU A 67 77.81 31.31 -4.38
CA LEU A 67 78.85 32.31 -4.11
C LEU A 67 79.59 32.03 -2.79
N PRO A 68 80.86 32.47 -2.67
CA PRO A 68 81.66 32.25 -1.47
C PRO A 68 81.11 32.97 -0.24
N VAL A 69 81.08 32.26 0.88
CA VAL A 69 80.57 32.75 2.18
C VAL A 69 81.71 32.86 3.18
N ARG A 70 81.70 33.94 3.96
CA ARG A 70 82.63 34.21 5.06
C ARG A 70 81.90 34.20 6.39
N TYR A 71 82.67 34.07 7.48
CA TYR A 71 82.14 34.08 8.84
C TYR A 71 82.66 35.28 9.64
N ARG A 72 81.75 36.10 10.18
CA ARG A 72 82.06 37.29 10.99
C ARG A 72 82.02 36.91 12.47
N ALA A 73 82.98 37.44 13.23
CA ALA A 73 82.98 37.30 14.68
C ALA A 73 81.89 38.16 15.32
N ARG A 74 81.44 37.74 16.51
CA ARG A 74 80.62 38.59 17.38
C ARG A 74 81.38 39.88 17.71
N SER A 75 80.67 41.00 17.67
CA SER A 75 81.14 42.31 18.11
C SER A 75 80.17 42.89 19.15
N ALA A 76 80.50 44.04 19.73
CA ALA A 76 79.63 44.73 20.69
C ALA A 76 78.26 45.10 20.09
N THR A 77 78.17 45.25 18.76
CA THR A 77 76.96 45.68 18.05
C THR A 77 76.38 44.64 17.08
N SER A 78 77.04 43.48 16.91
CA SER A 78 76.59 42.46 15.95
C SER A 78 76.91 41.04 16.44
N ARG A 79 76.00 40.09 16.24
CA ARG A 79 76.28 38.67 16.52
C ARG A 79 77.24 38.07 15.48
N ALA A 80 77.78 36.89 15.79
CA ALA A 80 78.57 36.13 14.83
C ALA A 80 77.65 35.63 13.71
N ALA A 81 78.05 35.78 12.46
CA ALA A 81 77.20 35.43 11.33
C ALA A 81 77.95 35.10 10.05
N PHE A 82 77.38 34.19 9.27
CA PHE A 82 77.72 34.02 7.86
C PHE A 82 77.33 35.27 7.07
N TYR A 83 78.12 35.61 6.06
CA TYR A 83 77.87 36.70 5.13
C TYR A 83 78.59 36.44 3.80
N HIS A 84 78.07 36.96 2.71
CA HIS A 84 78.70 36.81 1.40
C HIS A 84 80.00 37.62 1.33
N LYS A 85 81.04 37.09 0.67
CA LYS A 85 82.23 37.88 0.33
C LYS A 85 81.82 38.95 -0.68
N HIS A 86 82.16 40.21 -0.42
CA HIS A 86 81.96 41.27 -1.42
C HIS A 86 82.83 40.98 -2.65
N ILE A 87 82.19 40.82 -3.81
CA ILE A 87 82.81 40.64 -5.13
C ILE A 87 82.43 41.87 -5.96
N PRO A 88 83.39 42.77 -6.28
CA PRO A 88 83.10 44.04 -6.95
C PRO A 88 82.50 43.92 -8.36
N GLU A 89 82.65 42.77 -9.02
CA GLU A 89 82.22 42.55 -10.41
C GLU A 89 80.75 42.09 -10.56
N LEU A 90 80.01 41.90 -9.47
CA LEU A 90 78.61 41.49 -9.46
C LEU A 90 77.73 42.70 -9.07
N ASP A 91 77.32 43.50 -10.05
CA ASP A 91 76.60 44.77 -9.85
C ASP A 91 75.18 44.59 -9.28
N GLU A 92 74.56 43.41 -9.41
CA GLU A 92 73.30 43.05 -8.74
C GLU A 92 73.31 41.56 -8.35
N VAL A 93 73.17 41.27 -7.05
CA VAL A 93 73.10 39.90 -6.54
C VAL A 93 71.68 39.61 -6.08
N ASP A 94 70.91 38.86 -6.87
CA ASP A 94 69.55 38.38 -6.55
C ASP A 94 69.59 37.17 -5.60
N CYS A 95 70.29 37.32 -4.48
CA CYS A 95 70.37 36.30 -3.43
C CYS A 95 69.75 36.87 -2.15
N PRO A 96 68.67 36.28 -1.61
CA PRO A 96 68.02 36.77 -0.41
C PRO A 96 68.95 36.75 0.81
N PHE A 97 69.94 35.85 0.83
CA PHE A 97 70.93 35.73 1.89
C PHE A 97 72.11 36.73 1.75
N HIS A 98 72.17 37.55 0.70
CA HIS A 98 73.19 38.58 0.53
C HIS A 98 72.99 39.75 1.50
N SER A 99 74.08 40.35 2.00
CA SER A 99 73.99 41.49 2.95
C SER A 99 73.40 42.74 2.31
N ASP A 100 73.57 42.89 0.99
CA ASP A 100 73.12 44.05 0.22
C ASP A 100 71.80 43.81 -0.52
N TYR A 101 71.10 42.69 -0.24
CA TYR A 101 69.79 42.40 -0.83
C TYR A 101 68.76 43.41 -0.35
N LYS A 102 68.13 44.12 -1.30
CA LYS A 102 67.13 45.18 -1.04
C LYS A 102 65.69 44.79 -1.41
N GLY A 103 65.49 43.59 -1.97
CA GLY A 103 64.16 43.06 -2.26
C GLY A 103 63.42 42.64 -1.00
N ASP A 104 62.10 42.45 -1.12
CA ASP A 104 61.33 41.77 -0.06
C ASP A 104 61.91 40.37 0.12
N PHE A 105 62.27 40.03 1.36
CA PHE A 105 62.76 38.69 1.66
C PHE A 105 61.63 37.71 1.34
N VAL A 106 61.77 36.96 0.24
CA VAL A 106 60.72 36.13 -0.40
C VAL A 106 60.18 35.01 0.52
N PHE A 107 60.77 34.85 1.69
CA PHE A 107 60.38 33.90 2.72
C PHE A 107 59.46 34.63 3.72
N SER A 108 58.14 34.49 3.56
CA SER A 108 57.16 35.00 4.52
C SER A 108 57.18 34.14 5.80
N GLU A 109 56.98 34.72 6.99
CA GLU A 109 56.86 33.92 8.25
C GLU A 109 55.76 32.84 8.17
N THR A 110 54.81 32.97 7.23
CA THR A 110 53.75 31.99 6.92
C THR A 110 54.18 30.84 6.01
N ASP A 111 55.23 31.00 5.19
CA ASP A 111 55.74 29.97 4.26
C ASP A 111 56.90 29.13 4.83
N VAL A 112 57.36 29.43 6.06
CA VAL A 112 58.74 29.17 6.49
C VAL A 112 58.83 28.41 7.81
N HIS A 113 57.94 27.44 8.02
CA HIS A 113 58.26 26.34 8.91
C HIS A 113 58.32 25.07 8.08
N GLU A 114 59.40 24.90 7.29
CA GLU A 114 59.80 23.55 6.92
C GLU A 114 59.96 22.80 8.23
N THR A 115 59.07 21.84 8.45
CA THR A 115 59.08 21.13 9.71
C THR A 115 60.31 20.24 9.77
N GLN A 116 60.72 19.91 10.99
CA GLN A 116 61.78 18.94 11.20
C GLN A 116 61.48 17.58 10.53
N TRP A 117 60.21 17.22 10.37
CA TRP A 117 59.81 16.03 9.64
C TRP A 117 60.12 16.17 8.16
N HIS A 118 59.68 17.25 7.51
CA HIS A 118 59.87 17.49 6.09
C HIS A 118 61.36 17.46 5.71
N PHE A 119 62.19 18.19 6.46
CA PHE A 119 63.64 18.22 6.26
C PHE A 119 64.29 16.85 6.46
N ARG A 120 63.96 16.13 7.54
CA ARG A 120 64.57 14.81 7.80
C ARG A 120 64.15 13.79 6.75
N THR A 121 62.87 13.79 6.39
CA THR A 121 62.30 12.84 5.43
C THR A 121 62.88 13.05 4.04
N LYS A 122 63.01 14.30 3.54
CA LYS A 122 63.59 14.54 2.21
C LYS A 122 65.03 14.03 2.09
N HIS A 123 65.86 14.30 3.11
CA HIS A 123 67.25 13.87 3.14
C HIS A 123 67.39 12.35 3.35
N PHE A 124 66.53 11.76 4.17
CA PHE A 124 66.48 10.31 4.36
C PHE A 124 66.16 9.59 3.04
N ILE A 125 65.08 9.98 2.36
CA ILE A 125 64.66 9.38 1.08
C ILE A 125 65.76 9.57 0.03
N ALA A 126 66.34 10.76 -0.09
CA ALA A 126 67.45 11.00 -1.01
C ALA A 126 68.67 10.11 -0.70
N GLY A 127 68.94 9.79 0.57
CA GLY A 127 69.93 8.83 1.01
C GLY A 127 69.65 7.42 0.46
N ILE A 128 68.47 6.89 0.75
CA ILE A 128 68.02 5.56 0.27
C ILE A 128 68.06 5.47 -1.26
N LEU A 129 67.57 6.49 -1.96
CA LEU A 129 67.58 6.53 -3.43
C LEU A 129 69.00 6.51 -4.02
N ARG A 130 69.98 7.16 -3.37
CA ARG A 130 71.39 7.16 -3.82
C ARG A 130 72.08 5.81 -3.62
N GLU A 131 71.61 5.03 -2.67
CA GLU A 131 72.11 3.68 -2.37
C GLU A 131 71.44 2.60 -3.22
N SER A 132 70.26 2.88 -3.78
CA SER A 132 69.54 1.96 -4.66
C SER A 132 70.26 1.71 -5.97
N GLY A 133 70.42 0.44 -6.34
CA GLY A 133 70.96 0.01 -7.64
C GLY A 133 70.02 0.27 -8.82
N LYS A 134 68.74 0.60 -8.56
CA LYS A 134 67.72 0.89 -9.58
C LYS A 134 67.66 2.38 -9.96
N ILE A 135 68.42 3.24 -9.26
CA ILE A 135 68.38 4.70 -9.42
C ILE A 135 69.73 5.22 -9.91
N LYS A 136 69.71 6.19 -10.82
CA LYS A 136 70.93 6.88 -11.25
C LYS A 136 71.41 7.76 -10.10
N ARG A 137 72.37 7.30 -9.30
CA ARG A 137 72.90 8.01 -8.11
C ARG A 137 73.18 9.51 -8.30
N LYS A 138 73.72 9.91 -9.47
CA LYS A 138 74.04 11.32 -9.79
C LYS A 138 72.82 12.19 -10.11
N SER A 139 71.68 11.58 -10.42
CA SER A 139 70.43 12.29 -10.73
C SER A 139 69.67 12.76 -9.49
N VAL A 140 69.92 12.15 -8.32
CA VAL A 140 69.19 12.43 -7.08
C VAL A 140 69.53 13.82 -6.56
N GLN A 141 68.57 14.73 -6.69
CA GLN A 141 68.68 16.14 -6.34
C GLN A 141 67.59 16.48 -5.32
N VAL A 142 67.98 17.11 -4.21
CA VAL A 142 67.04 17.65 -3.23
C VAL A 142 66.87 19.12 -3.58
N GLU A 143 65.62 19.59 -3.61
CA GLU A 143 65.32 21.02 -3.75
C GLU A 143 65.96 21.68 -5.00
N LYS A 144 65.92 21.02 -6.15
CA LYS A 144 66.47 21.57 -7.39
C LYS A 144 65.38 21.92 -8.40
N PHE A 145 65.56 23.04 -9.09
CA PHE A 145 64.62 23.51 -10.10
C PHE A 145 64.54 22.55 -11.30
N VAL A 146 63.31 22.16 -11.61
CA VAL A 146 62.89 21.54 -12.87
C VAL A 146 62.30 22.65 -13.74
N PHE A 147 62.88 22.83 -14.92
CA PHE A 147 62.46 23.85 -15.89
C PHE A 147 61.60 23.21 -16.97
N ALA A 148 60.56 23.92 -17.40
CA ALA A 148 59.80 23.51 -18.57
C ALA A 148 60.67 23.46 -19.83
N GLU A 149 60.35 22.57 -20.79
CA GLU A 149 61.03 22.53 -22.08
C GLU A 149 61.01 23.91 -22.78
N LYS A 150 62.13 24.24 -23.44
CA LYS A 150 62.40 25.55 -24.06
C LYS A 150 61.24 25.98 -24.98
N GLY A 151 60.56 27.07 -24.62
CA GLY A 151 59.51 27.70 -25.45
C GLY A 151 58.24 28.08 -24.69
N THR A 152 58.08 27.60 -23.45
CA THR A 152 56.98 28.01 -22.56
C THR A 152 57.50 28.99 -21.50
N SER A 153 56.79 30.11 -21.32
CA SER A 153 57.15 31.21 -20.40
C SER A 153 57.51 30.72 -18.98
N ASN A 154 58.68 31.09 -18.44
CA ASN A 154 59.08 31.12 -17.00
C ASN A 154 58.38 30.16 -16.01
N LYS A 155 58.03 28.94 -16.40
CA LYS A 155 57.41 27.94 -15.52
C LYS A 155 58.50 26.98 -15.09
N TRP A 156 58.86 27.08 -13.82
CA TRP A 156 59.72 26.15 -13.12
C TRP A 156 59.02 25.66 -11.85
N ARG A 157 59.43 24.49 -11.38
CA ARG A 157 59.03 23.93 -10.09
C ARG A 157 60.25 23.40 -9.37
N LYS A 158 60.19 23.43 -8.05
CA LYS A 158 61.26 22.96 -7.16
C LYS A 158 60.68 21.80 -6.33
N PRO A 159 60.66 20.56 -6.85
CA PRO A 159 60.22 19.43 -6.05
C PRO A 159 61.18 19.20 -4.88
N ASP A 160 60.68 18.57 -3.81
CA ASP A 160 61.51 18.24 -2.65
C ASP A 160 62.62 17.27 -3.03
N ILE A 161 62.30 16.30 -3.88
CA ILE A 161 63.27 15.34 -4.42
C ILE A 161 63.00 15.12 -5.90
N TYR A 162 64.05 15.23 -6.72
CA TYR A 162 64.05 14.82 -8.12
C TYR A 162 65.05 13.67 -8.33
N PHE A 163 64.71 12.68 -9.15
CA PHE A 163 65.63 11.62 -9.54
C PHE A 163 65.22 10.93 -10.85
N GLU A 164 66.13 10.12 -11.38
CA GLU A 164 65.91 9.26 -12.54
C GLU A 164 66.21 7.81 -12.20
N ASP A 165 65.33 6.90 -12.62
CA ASP A 165 65.61 5.47 -12.57
C ASP A 165 66.61 5.06 -13.66
N THR A 166 67.10 3.82 -13.60
CA THR A 166 68.01 3.26 -14.62
C THR A 166 67.36 3.09 -15.99
N ASN A 167 66.02 3.06 -16.07
CA ASN A 167 65.26 2.96 -17.31
C ASN A 167 65.04 4.34 -17.99
N GLY A 168 65.42 5.44 -17.34
CA GLY A 168 65.27 6.80 -17.85
C GLY A 168 63.95 7.49 -17.49
N ASN A 169 63.13 6.87 -16.64
CA ASN A 169 61.94 7.51 -16.09
C ASN A 169 62.36 8.58 -15.08
N ARG A 170 61.77 9.77 -15.22
CA ARG A 170 62.00 10.91 -14.33
C ARG A 170 60.93 10.93 -13.25
N PHE A 171 61.33 11.21 -12.01
CA PHE A 171 60.43 11.26 -10.86
C PHE A 171 60.64 12.56 -10.08
N ALA A 172 59.53 13.05 -9.52
CA ALA A 172 59.49 14.11 -8.53
C ALA A 172 58.71 13.61 -7.31
N ILE A 173 59.24 13.84 -6.10
CA ILE A 173 58.53 13.59 -4.85
C ILE A 173 58.22 14.95 -4.23
N GLU A 174 56.98 15.09 -3.78
CA GLU A 174 56.48 16.24 -3.03
C GLU A 174 55.94 15.72 -1.69
N LEU A 175 56.49 16.23 -0.59
CA LEU A 175 56.15 15.85 0.76
C LEU A 175 54.99 16.72 1.26
N ILE A 176 53.92 16.09 1.74
CA ILE A 176 52.75 16.80 2.26
C ILE A 176 52.55 16.46 3.73
N GLN A 177 52.70 17.47 4.59
CA GLN A 177 52.42 17.31 6.02
C GLN A 177 51.09 17.95 6.45
N GLY A 178 50.70 19.05 5.81
CA GLY A 178 49.53 19.84 6.20
C GLY A 178 48.51 20.00 5.08
N TRP A 179 47.71 21.04 5.20
CA TRP A 179 46.80 21.47 4.14
C TRP A 179 47.58 22.15 3.01
N LEU A 180 47.17 21.91 1.77
CA LEU A 180 47.71 22.53 0.56
C LEU A 180 46.52 22.91 -0.32
N ASP A 181 46.58 24.06 -0.97
CA ASP A 181 45.49 24.50 -1.84
C ASP A 181 45.29 23.52 -3.02
N PRO A 182 44.06 23.00 -3.25
CA PRO A 182 43.73 22.15 -4.40
C PRO A 182 44.17 22.72 -5.76
N GLU A 183 44.15 24.05 -5.94
CA GLU A 183 44.62 24.71 -7.16
C GLU A 183 46.14 24.55 -7.35
N ILE A 184 46.90 24.60 -6.25
CA ILE A 184 48.35 24.38 -6.27
C ILE A 184 48.66 22.92 -6.64
N ILE A 185 47.91 21.96 -6.07
CA ILE A 185 48.04 20.54 -6.39
C ILE A 185 47.79 20.32 -7.89
N HIS A 186 46.66 20.82 -8.40
CA HIS A 186 46.32 20.69 -9.81
C HIS A 186 47.40 21.33 -10.71
N ALA A 187 47.85 22.55 -10.41
CA ALA A 187 48.87 23.24 -11.20
C ALA A 187 50.23 22.52 -11.19
N ARG A 188 50.59 21.83 -10.11
CA ARG A 188 51.81 21.02 -10.01
C ARG A 188 51.67 19.71 -10.79
N GLU A 189 50.55 19.01 -10.66
CA GLU A 189 50.26 17.80 -11.43
C GLU A 189 50.34 18.06 -12.94
N GLN A 190 49.68 19.13 -13.42
CA GLN A 190 49.71 19.49 -14.84
C GLN A 190 51.12 19.85 -15.31
N PHE A 191 51.92 20.52 -14.47
CA PHE A 191 53.32 20.84 -14.81
C PHE A 191 54.15 19.57 -14.99
N PHE A 192 54.18 18.68 -13.99
CA PHE A 192 55.02 17.48 -14.05
C PHE A 192 54.54 16.49 -15.12
N LEU A 193 53.23 16.37 -15.33
CA LEU A 193 52.67 15.57 -16.43
C LEU A 193 53.11 16.11 -17.79
N GLY A 194 53.02 17.44 -18.00
CA GLY A 194 53.48 18.10 -19.23
C GLY A 194 54.96 17.88 -19.51
N GLU A 195 55.79 17.90 -18.46
CA GLU A 195 57.23 17.64 -18.54
C GLU A 195 57.59 16.15 -18.54
N LYS A 196 56.62 15.22 -18.60
CA LYS A 196 56.82 13.77 -18.53
C LYS A 196 57.70 13.37 -17.33
N VAL A 197 57.38 13.93 -16.17
CA VAL A 197 57.96 13.62 -14.87
C VAL A 197 56.87 12.98 -14.02
N ASN A 198 57.15 11.79 -13.49
CA ASN A 198 56.25 11.04 -12.63
C ASN A 198 56.22 11.69 -11.24
N LEU A 199 55.11 12.33 -10.89
CA LEU A 199 54.94 12.98 -9.59
C LEU A 199 54.38 11.99 -8.55
N ILE A 200 55.05 11.92 -7.40
CA ILE A 200 54.62 11.15 -6.23
C ILE A 200 54.32 12.13 -5.11
N TRP A 201 53.04 12.27 -4.77
CA TRP A 201 52.61 12.96 -3.55
C TRP A 201 52.77 12.04 -2.35
N LEU A 202 53.65 12.41 -1.42
CA LEU A 202 54.00 11.58 -0.28
C LEU A 202 53.59 12.27 1.03
N PHE A 203 52.54 11.74 1.65
CA PHE A 203 51.97 12.32 2.85
C PHE A 203 52.70 11.87 4.13
N SER A 204 52.74 12.74 5.12
CA SER A 204 53.09 12.37 6.50
C SER A 204 51.96 11.59 7.19
N GLU A 205 52.23 10.96 8.33
CA GLU A 205 51.18 10.36 9.17
C GLU A 205 50.17 11.38 9.69
N GLY A 206 50.61 12.61 10.02
CA GLY A 206 49.76 13.69 10.54
C GLY A 206 49.03 14.53 9.47
N ARG A 207 48.76 13.94 8.30
CA ARG A 207 48.20 14.61 7.12
C ARG A 207 46.78 15.16 7.32
N SER A 208 46.38 16.09 6.44
CA SER A 208 44.98 16.51 6.31
C SER A 208 44.18 15.54 5.44
N ASP A 209 43.09 14.98 5.99
CA ASP A 209 42.19 14.08 5.28
C ASP A 209 41.59 14.70 4.01
N SER A 210 41.26 16.00 4.04
CA SER A 210 40.67 16.70 2.89
C SER A 210 41.56 16.62 1.64
N ILE A 211 42.84 16.93 1.79
CA ILE A 211 43.83 16.91 0.71
C ILE A 211 44.23 15.48 0.36
N PHE A 212 44.26 14.59 1.34
CA PHE A 212 44.49 13.17 1.10
C PHE A 212 43.44 12.57 0.16
N TYR A 213 42.15 12.81 0.41
CA TYR A 213 41.09 12.36 -0.49
C TYR A 213 41.09 13.08 -1.83
N TYR A 214 41.38 14.39 -1.85
CA TYR A 214 41.53 15.14 -3.09
C TYR A 214 42.62 14.54 -3.99
N ILE A 215 43.78 14.17 -3.44
CA ILE A 215 44.84 13.55 -4.25
C ILE A 215 44.46 12.12 -4.66
N MET A 216 43.91 11.33 -3.72
CA MET A 216 43.49 9.96 -3.99
C MET A 216 42.51 9.89 -5.16
N TYR A 217 41.46 10.71 -5.16
CA TYR A 217 40.42 10.69 -6.19
C TYR A 217 40.71 11.66 -7.35
N GLY A 218 41.59 12.62 -7.14
CA GLY A 218 41.83 13.76 -8.04
C GLY A 218 40.73 14.79 -8.01
N THR A 219 40.70 15.60 -9.07
CA THR A 219 39.69 16.65 -9.28
C THR A 219 38.26 16.12 -9.38
N ALA A 220 38.06 14.80 -9.42
CA ALA A 220 36.74 14.17 -9.45
C ALA A 220 36.00 14.25 -8.11
N LEU A 221 36.72 14.28 -6.98
CA LEU A 221 36.12 14.38 -5.64
C LEU A 221 36.98 15.27 -4.74
N GLU A 222 36.37 16.33 -4.23
CA GLU A 222 37.01 17.26 -3.28
C GLU A 222 37.08 16.73 -1.85
N ALA A 223 36.31 15.68 -1.55
CA ALA A 223 36.23 15.07 -0.23
C ALA A 223 35.90 13.57 -0.34
N HIS A 224 35.92 12.88 0.79
CA HIS A 224 35.44 11.51 0.89
C HIS A 224 34.00 11.41 0.35
N PRO A 225 33.71 10.48 -0.58
CA PRO A 225 32.37 10.32 -1.15
C PRO A 225 31.38 9.90 -0.05
N LYS A 226 30.15 10.42 -0.11
CA LYS A 226 29.10 10.09 0.89
C LYS A 226 28.39 8.76 0.60
N SER A 227 28.55 8.23 -0.60
CA SER A 227 27.94 6.97 -1.04
C SER A 227 28.75 6.32 -2.16
N PHE A 228 28.56 5.02 -2.35
CA PHE A 228 29.16 4.28 -3.48
C PHE A 228 28.71 4.85 -4.83
N ALA A 229 27.44 5.23 -4.98
CA ALA A 229 26.92 5.80 -6.22
C ALA A 229 27.61 7.12 -6.61
N GLU A 230 27.89 7.98 -5.61
CA GLU A 230 28.67 9.21 -5.85
C GLU A 230 30.09 8.87 -6.32
N PHE A 231 30.75 7.92 -5.65
CA PHE A 231 32.08 7.46 -6.02
C PHE A 231 32.12 6.90 -7.45
N GLU A 232 31.21 5.98 -7.76
CA GLU A 232 31.13 5.32 -9.07
C GLU A 232 30.91 6.34 -10.21
N SER A 233 29.97 7.27 -10.03
CA SER A 233 29.65 8.25 -11.08
C SER A 233 30.80 9.18 -11.45
N LYS A 234 31.69 9.49 -10.50
CA LYS A 234 32.75 10.50 -10.68
C LYS A 234 34.14 9.90 -10.88
N VAL A 235 34.41 8.70 -10.37
CA VAL A 235 35.77 8.15 -10.22
C VAL A 235 35.99 6.83 -10.96
N ARG A 236 34.98 6.31 -11.68
CA ARG A 236 35.03 5.00 -12.39
C ARG A 236 36.27 4.79 -13.25
N ASP A 237 36.75 5.83 -13.91
CA ASP A 237 37.85 5.73 -14.88
C ASP A 237 39.22 6.12 -14.33
N ILE A 238 39.33 6.34 -13.03
CA ILE A 238 40.50 6.93 -12.38
C ILE A 238 41.22 5.91 -11.48
N GLN A 239 42.55 5.95 -11.47
CA GLN A 239 43.33 5.22 -10.47
C GLN A 239 43.35 5.99 -9.14
N CYS A 240 42.87 5.34 -8.08
CA CYS A 240 42.68 5.93 -6.76
C CYS A 240 43.78 5.48 -5.80
N ASN A 241 44.91 6.19 -5.79
CA ASN A 241 46.06 5.84 -4.95
C ASN A 241 46.55 7.10 -4.24
N ALA A 242 46.79 7.01 -2.93
CA ALA A 242 47.48 8.04 -2.17
C ALA A 242 48.61 7.40 -1.37
N PHE A 243 49.78 8.05 -1.34
CA PHE A 243 50.98 7.47 -0.74
C PHE A 243 51.32 8.14 0.59
N VAL A 244 51.65 7.34 1.59
CA VAL A 244 51.96 7.81 2.95
C VAL A 244 53.32 7.27 3.36
N PHE A 245 54.16 8.14 3.92
CA PHE A 245 55.44 7.77 4.49
C PHE A 245 55.34 7.75 6.02
N SER A 246 54.92 6.60 6.52
CA SER A 246 54.79 6.28 7.93
C SER A 246 56.13 5.92 8.58
N GLN A 247 56.14 5.78 9.90
CA GLN A 247 57.27 5.21 10.62
C GLN A 247 57.53 3.76 10.18
N GLU A 248 56.48 2.99 9.91
CA GLU A 248 56.60 1.62 9.37
C GLU A 248 57.27 1.60 7.99
N ALA A 249 56.91 2.55 7.11
CA ALA A 249 57.55 2.72 5.81
C ALA A 249 59.03 3.11 5.92
N LEU A 250 59.38 3.96 6.89
CA LEU A 250 60.76 4.34 7.18
C LEU A 250 61.58 3.14 7.62
N ASP A 251 61.10 2.39 8.61
CA ASP A 251 61.79 1.21 9.14
C ASP A 251 61.96 0.16 8.02
N LYS A 252 60.91 -0.06 7.24
CA LYS A 252 60.94 -0.99 6.10
C LYS A 252 61.93 -0.56 5.01
N SER A 253 62.03 0.74 4.75
CA SER A 253 62.96 1.27 3.76
C SER A 253 64.42 1.08 4.18
N GLN A 254 64.71 1.20 5.49
CA GLN A 254 66.05 0.93 6.04
C GLN A 254 66.41 -0.56 5.96
N GLU A 255 65.48 -1.44 6.35
CA GLU A 255 65.69 -2.89 6.33
C GLU A 255 65.90 -3.43 4.91
N SER A 256 65.06 -3.00 3.97
CA SER A 256 65.08 -3.49 2.58
C SER A 256 66.15 -2.80 1.72
N ARG A 257 66.66 -1.64 2.15
CA ARG A 257 67.49 -0.72 1.34
C ARG A 257 66.81 -0.29 0.04
N GLU A 258 65.49 -0.30 0.04
CA GLU A 258 64.65 0.15 -1.06
C GLU A 258 63.69 1.21 -0.53
N PHE A 259 63.30 2.17 -1.36
CA PHE A 259 62.35 3.19 -0.93
C PHE A 259 60.94 2.60 -0.92
N CYS A 260 60.41 2.39 0.28
CA CYS A 260 59.07 1.84 0.53
C CYS A 260 58.15 2.91 1.13
N PHE A 261 56.86 2.81 0.82
CA PHE A 261 55.81 3.67 1.35
C PHE A 261 54.47 2.94 1.37
N GLU A 262 53.53 3.42 2.18
CA GLU A 262 52.18 2.88 2.21
C GLU A 262 51.36 3.45 1.06
N VAL A 263 50.70 2.59 0.30
CA VAL A 263 49.62 2.99 -0.60
C VAL A 263 48.29 2.79 0.10
N HIS A 264 47.45 3.82 0.06
CA HIS A 264 46.06 3.78 0.46
C HIS A 264 45.17 3.85 -0.78
N PHE A 265 44.10 3.05 -0.78
CA PHE A 265 43.22 2.89 -1.93
C PHE A 265 41.83 2.41 -1.50
N PRO A 266 40.77 2.68 -2.28
CA PRO A 266 39.46 2.09 -2.06
C PRO A 266 39.45 0.59 -2.42
N GLU A 267 38.85 -0.20 -1.54
CA GLU A 267 38.55 -1.62 -1.75
C GLU A 267 37.05 -1.80 -2.01
N PHE A 268 36.69 -2.80 -2.82
CA PHE A 268 35.32 -3.00 -3.28
C PHE A 268 34.84 -4.42 -2.95
N ASP A 269 33.81 -4.51 -2.13
CA ASP A 269 33.21 -5.77 -1.70
C ASP A 269 31.79 -5.91 -2.22
N LEU A 270 31.49 -7.06 -2.81
CA LEU A 270 30.14 -7.40 -3.27
C LEU A 270 29.34 -8.05 -2.14
N LYS A 271 28.24 -7.40 -1.73
CA LYS A 271 27.27 -7.99 -0.81
C LYS A 271 26.22 -8.77 -1.58
N LEU A 272 26.46 -10.06 -1.76
CA LEU A 272 25.59 -10.95 -2.55
C LEU A 272 24.13 -10.99 -2.10
N THR A 273 23.85 -10.85 -0.80
CA THR A 273 22.48 -10.88 -0.27
C THR A 273 21.66 -9.66 -0.69
N GLU A 274 22.27 -8.49 -0.67
CA GLU A 274 21.61 -7.20 -0.90
C GLU A 274 21.87 -6.67 -2.32
N LEU A 275 22.76 -7.32 -3.08
CA LEU A 275 23.14 -7.02 -4.45
C LEU A 275 23.59 -5.57 -4.63
N PHE A 276 24.55 -5.15 -3.82
CA PHE A 276 25.22 -3.86 -3.96
C PHE A 276 26.71 -3.99 -3.65
N LEU A 277 27.47 -2.99 -4.10
CA LEU A 277 28.89 -2.85 -3.82
C LEU A 277 29.10 -1.94 -2.61
N GLU A 278 29.87 -2.43 -1.65
CA GLU A 278 30.38 -1.65 -0.53
C GLU A 278 31.80 -1.21 -0.84
N MET A 279 32.15 0.01 -0.41
CA MET A 279 33.52 0.52 -0.51
C MET A 279 34.11 0.67 0.88
N SER A 280 35.31 0.12 1.05
CA SER A 280 36.15 0.27 2.25
C SER A 280 37.52 0.85 1.84
N TYR A 281 38.44 0.99 2.80
CA TYR A 281 39.79 1.52 2.54
C TYR A 281 40.84 0.49 2.90
N GLY A 282 41.60 0.09 1.89
CA GLY A 282 42.78 -0.73 2.02
C GLY A 282 44.04 0.11 2.25
N ARG A 283 45.04 -0.52 2.85
CA ARG A 283 46.41 -0.02 2.87
C ARG A 283 47.38 -1.17 2.62
N GLN A 284 48.44 -0.89 1.88
CA GLN A 284 49.48 -1.87 1.56
C GLN A 284 50.86 -1.21 1.52
N MET A 285 51.89 -1.88 2.02
CA MET A 285 53.27 -1.44 1.86
C MET A 285 53.77 -1.77 0.45
N VAL A 286 54.32 -0.79 -0.26
CA VAL A 286 54.80 -0.94 -1.64
C VAL A 286 56.20 -0.34 -1.79
N ALA A 287 57.01 -0.91 -2.67
CA ALA A 287 58.29 -0.34 -3.04
C ALA A 287 58.14 0.60 -4.25
N LEU A 288 59.09 1.53 -4.41
CA LEU A 288 59.15 2.40 -5.59
C LEU A 288 59.15 1.61 -6.91
N SER A 289 59.78 0.43 -6.95
CA SER A 289 59.80 -0.40 -8.16
C SER A 289 58.46 -1.07 -8.49
N ASP A 290 57.52 -1.09 -7.55
CA ASP A 290 56.20 -1.69 -7.75
C ASP A 290 55.21 -0.68 -8.35
N LEU A 291 55.60 0.60 -8.48
CA LEU A 291 54.77 1.62 -9.11
C LEU A 291 54.58 1.33 -10.59
N MET A 292 53.31 1.28 -10.99
CA MET A 292 52.90 1.33 -12.39
C MET A 292 52.86 2.77 -12.86
N LEU A 293 53.53 3.05 -13.98
CA LEU A 293 53.56 4.37 -14.59
C LEU A 293 52.38 4.50 -15.56
N SER A 294 51.50 5.47 -15.32
CA SER A 294 50.37 5.76 -16.21
C SER A 294 50.69 6.96 -17.10
N PRO A 295 50.49 6.89 -18.42
CA PRO A 295 50.56 8.07 -19.28
C PRO A 295 49.35 9.00 -19.11
N GLU A 296 48.25 8.51 -18.51
CA GLU A 296 46.99 9.24 -18.40
C GLU A 296 46.89 10.10 -17.13
N ARG A 297 47.71 9.81 -16.10
CA ARG A 297 47.67 10.53 -14.82
C ARG A 297 49.00 10.42 -14.05
N LEU A 298 48.95 10.12 -12.77
CA LEU A 298 50.09 9.94 -11.86
C LEU A 298 50.42 8.44 -11.71
N PRO A 299 51.63 8.10 -11.25
CA PRO A 299 51.97 6.73 -10.87
C PRO A 299 50.97 6.15 -9.85
N TYR A 300 50.71 4.86 -9.96
CA TYR A 300 49.82 4.13 -9.05
C TYR A 300 50.42 2.78 -8.68
N ALA A 301 50.10 2.25 -7.51
CA ALA A 301 50.57 0.92 -7.10
C ALA A 301 49.46 -0.14 -7.23
N ILE A 302 48.20 0.26 -6.99
CA ILE A 302 47.04 -0.63 -7.03
C ILE A 302 46.12 -0.22 -8.18
N ASN A 303 45.78 -1.18 -9.05
CA ASN A 303 44.88 -0.96 -10.18
C ASN A 303 43.40 -0.98 -9.74
N THR A 304 43.00 0.08 -9.05
CA THR A 304 41.63 0.29 -8.55
C THR A 304 40.57 0.32 -9.64
N LYS A 305 40.91 0.83 -10.84
CA LYS A 305 40.00 0.83 -12.00
C LYS A 305 39.59 -0.59 -12.40
N SER A 306 40.57 -1.48 -12.52
CA SER A 306 40.31 -2.89 -12.86
C SER A 306 39.57 -3.62 -11.74
N ALA A 307 39.89 -3.32 -10.48
CA ALA A 307 39.22 -3.92 -9.33
C ALA A 307 37.72 -3.54 -9.28
N LEU A 308 37.40 -2.26 -9.47
CA LEU A 308 36.02 -1.77 -9.54
C LEU A 308 35.27 -2.43 -10.71
N TYR A 309 35.87 -2.44 -11.90
CA TYR A 309 35.25 -3.03 -13.08
C TYR A 309 34.95 -4.52 -12.91
N GLY A 310 35.89 -5.28 -12.34
CA GLY A 310 35.68 -6.69 -12.03
C GLY A 310 34.49 -6.91 -11.09
N LYS A 311 34.38 -6.09 -10.03
CA LYS A 311 33.27 -6.17 -9.08
C LYS A 311 31.92 -5.73 -9.67
N GLN A 312 31.92 -4.76 -10.57
CA GLN A 312 30.72 -4.38 -11.34
C GLN A 312 30.25 -5.54 -12.24
N GLN A 313 31.18 -6.26 -12.88
CA GLN A 313 30.82 -7.44 -13.67
C GLN A 313 30.24 -8.55 -12.79
N GLU A 314 30.85 -8.84 -11.64
CA GLU A 314 30.32 -9.79 -10.67
C GLU A 314 28.89 -9.40 -10.22
N LEU A 315 28.64 -8.11 -9.95
CA LEU A 315 27.32 -7.61 -9.59
C LEU A 315 26.30 -7.79 -10.73
N SER A 316 26.69 -7.46 -11.98
CA SER A 316 25.82 -7.62 -13.15
C SER A 316 25.40 -9.07 -13.32
N VAL A 317 26.36 -10.00 -13.22
CA VAL A 317 26.08 -11.45 -13.29
C VAL A 317 25.13 -11.87 -12.16
N ALA A 318 25.36 -11.42 -10.93
CA ALA A 318 24.49 -11.77 -9.80
C ALA A 318 23.06 -11.22 -9.95
N LEU A 319 22.90 -10.03 -10.53
CA LEU A 319 21.59 -9.43 -10.85
C LEU A 319 20.87 -10.23 -11.95
N GLU A 320 21.58 -10.61 -13.02
CA GLU A 320 21.05 -11.45 -14.09
C GLU A 320 20.62 -12.84 -13.58
N GLU A 321 21.44 -13.48 -12.74
CA GLU A 321 21.12 -14.76 -12.12
C GLU A 321 19.91 -14.67 -11.18
N LYS A 322 19.77 -13.57 -10.42
CA LYS A 322 18.56 -13.32 -9.61
C LYS A 322 17.33 -13.16 -10.50
N ALA A 323 17.40 -12.32 -11.52
CA ALA A 323 16.30 -12.08 -12.44
C ALA A 323 15.86 -13.37 -13.17
N GLN A 324 16.82 -14.21 -13.59
CA GLN A 324 16.52 -15.53 -14.16
C GLN A 324 15.81 -16.44 -13.16
N ARG A 325 16.28 -16.51 -11.91
CA ARG A 325 15.63 -17.32 -10.86
C ARG A 325 14.20 -16.85 -10.57
N GLU A 326 13.99 -15.54 -10.45
CA GLU A 326 12.67 -14.95 -10.22
C GLU A 326 11.74 -15.23 -11.41
N SER A 327 12.24 -15.08 -12.64
CA SER A 327 11.48 -15.43 -13.85
C SER A 327 11.10 -16.90 -13.90
N GLN A 328 12.00 -17.82 -13.58
CA GLN A 328 11.69 -19.26 -13.53
C GLN A 328 10.62 -19.59 -12.47
N GLN A 329 10.70 -18.95 -11.30
CA GLN A 329 9.70 -19.11 -10.25
C GLN A 329 8.33 -18.56 -10.66
N ALA A 330 8.31 -17.39 -11.31
CA ALA A 330 7.09 -16.78 -11.82
C ALA A 330 6.44 -17.64 -12.91
N VAL A 331 7.21 -18.15 -13.88
CA VAL A 331 6.71 -19.08 -14.90
C VAL A 331 6.09 -20.33 -14.25
N LYS A 332 6.81 -20.94 -13.29
CA LYS A 332 6.29 -22.10 -12.56
C LYS A 332 4.98 -21.77 -11.82
N ARG A 333 4.88 -20.57 -11.23
CA ARG A 333 3.68 -20.12 -10.54
C ARG A 333 2.51 -19.91 -11.50
N ILE A 334 2.74 -19.31 -12.66
CA ILE A 334 1.72 -19.13 -13.70
C ILE A 334 1.13 -20.49 -14.09
N TYR A 335 1.96 -21.49 -14.39
CA TYR A 335 1.46 -22.84 -14.69
C TYR A 335 0.62 -23.45 -13.56
N GLN A 336 1.04 -23.29 -12.30
CA GLN A 336 0.25 -23.75 -11.15
C GLN A 336 -1.10 -23.05 -11.03
N VAL A 337 -1.17 -21.75 -11.33
CA VAL A 337 -2.43 -20.99 -11.29
C VAL A 337 -3.33 -21.41 -12.45
N LEU A 338 -2.77 -21.63 -13.65
CA LEU A 338 -3.53 -22.16 -14.79
C LEU A 338 -4.12 -23.53 -14.49
N ASP A 339 -3.35 -24.44 -13.90
CA ASP A 339 -3.86 -25.75 -13.47
C ASP A 339 -4.98 -25.61 -12.43
N GLN A 340 -4.89 -24.63 -11.51
CA GLN A 340 -5.97 -24.35 -10.56
C GLN A 340 -7.23 -23.83 -11.26
N ILE A 341 -7.10 -22.92 -12.22
CA ILE A 341 -8.24 -22.41 -13.02
C ILE A 341 -8.93 -23.57 -13.73
N VAL A 342 -8.17 -24.42 -14.43
CA VAL A 342 -8.71 -25.56 -15.17
C VAL A 342 -9.37 -26.56 -14.23
N SER A 343 -8.69 -26.99 -13.15
CA SER A 343 -9.21 -28.00 -12.22
C SER A 343 -10.46 -27.53 -11.47
N ARG A 344 -10.46 -26.29 -10.94
CA ARG A 344 -11.64 -25.71 -10.27
C ARG A 344 -12.76 -25.45 -11.27
N GLY A 345 -12.40 -25.09 -12.50
CA GLY A 345 -13.29 -25.05 -13.64
C GLY A 345 -14.01 -26.38 -13.79
N GLU A 346 -13.29 -27.46 -14.10
CA GLU A 346 -13.88 -28.79 -14.32
C GLU A 346 -14.80 -29.27 -13.18
N LYS A 347 -14.40 -29.06 -11.92
CA LYS A 347 -15.20 -29.39 -10.73
C LYS A 347 -16.42 -28.49 -10.52
N GLY A 348 -16.46 -27.34 -11.19
CA GLY A 348 -17.52 -26.35 -11.07
C GLY A 348 -17.49 -25.53 -9.79
N GLU A 349 -16.37 -25.53 -9.06
CA GLU A 349 -16.14 -24.80 -7.82
C GLU A 349 -15.64 -23.37 -8.07
N LEU A 350 -15.29 -23.04 -9.31
CA LEU A 350 -14.80 -21.73 -9.69
C LEU A 350 -15.94 -20.70 -9.72
N SER A 351 -15.76 -19.57 -9.04
CA SER A 351 -16.64 -18.41 -9.10
C SER A 351 -15.99 -17.28 -9.92
N LEU A 352 -16.78 -16.30 -10.36
CA LEU A 352 -16.26 -15.14 -11.11
C LEU A 352 -15.23 -14.35 -10.29
N LEU A 353 -15.49 -14.16 -8.99
CA LEU A 353 -14.56 -13.49 -8.09
C LEU A 353 -13.24 -14.27 -7.96
N ALA A 354 -13.31 -15.59 -7.79
CA ALA A 354 -12.12 -16.44 -7.71
C ALA A 354 -11.31 -16.41 -9.02
N LEU A 355 -11.97 -16.44 -10.17
CA LEU A 355 -11.30 -16.35 -11.47
C LEU A 355 -10.61 -14.99 -11.65
N THR A 356 -11.23 -13.90 -11.19
CA THR A 356 -10.62 -12.56 -11.22
C THR A 356 -9.33 -12.52 -10.38
N HIS A 357 -9.37 -13.02 -9.14
CA HIS A 357 -8.17 -13.10 -8.30
C HIS A 357 -7.04 -13.94 -8.91
N LEU A 358 -7.35 -15.10 -9.49
CA LEU A 358 -6.35 -15.95 -10.14
C LEU A 358 -5.79 -15.29 -11.41
N SER A 359 -6.61 -14.52 -12.13
CA SER A 359 -6.18 -13.72 -13.28
C SER A 359 -5.21 -12.61 -12.86
N ASP A 360 -5.51 -11.90 -11.77
CA ASP A 360 -4.64 -10.85 -11.24
C ASP A 360 -3.30 -11.42 -10.79
N GLU A 361 -3.31 -12.57 -10.12
CA GLU A 361 -2.08 -13.27 -9.73
C GLU A 361 -1.22 -13.67 -10.93
N ILE A 362 -1.83 -14.12 -12.05
CA ILE A 362 -1.11 -14.39 -13.30
C ILE A 362 -0.46 -13.11 -13.82
N ASN A 363 -1.19 -11.98 -13.82
CA ASN A 363 -0.67 -10.71 -14.30
C ASN A 363 0.52 -10.23 -13.46
N GLU A 364 0.44 -10.31 -12.13
CA GLU A 364 1.55 -9.97 -11.23
C GLU A 364 2.77 -10.85 -11.48
N CYS A 365 2.58 -12.15 -11.69
CA CYS A 365 3.69 -13.04 -12.02
C CYS A 365 4.36 -12.67 -13.36
N PHE A 366 3.60 -12.20 -14.35
CA PHE A 366 4.15 -11.80 -15.65
C PHE A 366 5.10 -10.61 -15.60
N ASP A 367 5.02 -9.76 -14.56
CA ASP A 367 5.96 -8.65 -14.34
C ASP A 367 7.38 -9.14 -14.05
N TYR A 368 7.50 -10.36 -13.48
CA TYR A 368 8.78 -10.98 -13.15
C TYR A 368 9.32 -11.92 -14.23
N VAL A 369 8.47 -12.33 -15.18
CA VAL A 369 8.94 -13.13 -16.32
C VAL A 369 9.82 -12.25 -17.20
N LEU A 370 10.98 -12.74 -17.63
CA LEU A 370 11.88 -11.99 -18.50
C LEU A 370 11.27 -11.80 -19.90
N GLN A 371 11.64 -10.72 -20.58
CA GLN A 371 11.22 -10.46 -21.97
C GLN A 371 11.84 -11.47 -22.95
N GLU A 372 13.07 -11.90 -22.66
CA GLU A 372 13.86 -12.85 -23.44
C GLU A 372 13.44 -14.31 -23.24
N TYR A 373 12.45 -14.58 -22.37
CA TYR A 373 11.93 -15.93 -22.21
C TYR A 373 11.20 -16.36 -23.49
N ASP A 374 11.78 -17.34 -24.20
CA ASP A 374 11.34 -17.80 -25.52
C ASP A 374 9.83 -18.10 -25.60
N GLU A 375 9.23 -18.62 -24.53
CA GLU A 375 7.84 -19.03 -24.48
C GLU A 375 6.90 -17.98 -23.87
N ARG A 376 7.38 -16.77 -23.55
CA ARG A 376 6.57 -15.73 -22.88
C ARG A 376 5.26 -15.44 -23.61
N SER A 377 5.33 -15.25 -24.93
CA SER A 377 4.16 -14.96 -25.76
C SER A 377 3.18 -16.13 -25.77
N SER A 378 3.69 -17.35 -25.89
CA SER A 378 2.88 -18.57 -25.86
C SER A 378 2.20 -18.77 -24.50
N LEU A 379 2.90 -18.50 -23.40
CA LEU A 379 2.37 -18.58 -22.04
C LEU A 379 1.26 -17.55 -21.80
N LEU A 380 1.45 -16.32 -22.31
CA LEU A 380 0.45 -15.25 -22.19
C LEU A 380 -0.83 -15.61 -22.95
N GLU A 381 -0.68 -16.15 -24.16
CA GLU A 381 -1.80 -16.60 -24.97
C GLU A 381 -2.53 -17.78 -24.30
N LEU A 382 -1.79 -18.76 -23.78
CA LEU A 382 -2.34 -19.87 -23.01
C LEU A 382 -3.17 -19.38 -21.81
N ALA A 383 -2.66 -18.41 -21.06
CA ALA A 383 -3.36 -17.84 -19.91
C ALA A 383 -4.66 -17.13 -20.31
N ARG A 384 -4.60 -16.29 -21.35
CA ARG A 384 -5.78 -15.60 -21.89
C ARG A 384 -6.85 -16.58 -22.35
N GLN A 385 -6.45 -17.63 -23.06
CA GLN A 385 -7.38 -18.66 -23.55
C GLN A 385 -8.05 -19.42 -22.39
N ALA A 386 -7.28 -19.81 -21.37
CA ALA A 386 -7.82 -20.50 -20.20
C ALA A 386 -8.84 -19.63 -19.43
N ILE A 387 -8.49 -18.36 -19.19
CA ILE A 387 -9.37 -17.40 -18.50
C ILE A 387 -10.65 -17.15 -19.32
N ALA A 388 -10.51 -16.86 -20.63
CA ALA A 388 -11.65 -16.58 -21.50
C ALA A 388 -12.63 -17.77 -21.59
N ARG A 389 -12.09 -18.99 -21.67
CA ARG A 389 -12.89 -20.23 -21.68
C ARG A 389 -13.73 -20.37 -20.41
N GLU A 390 -13.13 -20.17 -19.24
CA GLU A 390 -13.85 -20.29 -17.97
C GLU A 390 -14.83 -19.13 -17.74
N CYS A 391 -14.49 -17.90 -18.14
CA CYS A 391 -15.43 -16.77 -18.14
C CYS A 391 -16.69 -17.10 -18.93
N THR A 392 -16.53 -17.58 -20.18
CA THR A 392 -17.65 -17.96 -21.05
C THR A 392 -18.53 -19.03 -20.39
N ARG A 393 -17.91 -20.04 -19.77
CA ARG A 393 -18.62 -21.13 -19.10
C ARG A 393 -19.39 -20.66 -17.85
N LEU A 394 -18.84 -19.72 -17.09
CA LEU A 394 -19.52 -19.11 -15.95
C LEU A 394 -20.72 -18.26 -16.39
N GLU A 395 -20.55 -17.46 -17.43
CA GLU A 395 -21.65 -16.69 -18.01
C GLU A 395 -22.77 -17.58 -18.53
N GLU A 396 -22.46 -18.69 -19.22
CA GLU A 396 -23.46 -19.65 -19.68
C GLU A 396 -24.22 -20.30 -18.52
N ARG A 397 -23.52 -20.65 -17.43
CA ARG A 397 -24.15 -21.18 -16.21
C ARG A 397 -25.09 -20.15 -15.58
N GLN A 398 -24.67 -18.90 -15.48
CA GLN A 398 -25.49 -17.82 -14.97
C GLN A 398 -26.74 -17.62 -15.85
N ARG A 399 -26.58 -17.49 -17.17
CA ARG A 399 -27.71 -17.37 -18.11
C ARG A 399 -28.67 -18.57 -18.01
N LYS A 400 -28.14 -19.78 -17.80
CA LYS A 400 -28.97 -20.99 -17.61
C LYS A 400 -29.75 -20.92 -16.29
N ALA A 401 -29.14 -20.47 -15.20
CA ALA A 401 -29.81 -20.27 -13.92
C ALA A 401 -30.93 -19.23 -14.04
N GLU A 402 -30.64 -18.08 -14.67
CA GLU A 402 -31.61 -17.02 -14.96
C GLU A 402 -32.80 -17.55 -15.77
N ARG A 403 -32.56 -18.36 -16.81
CA ARG A 403 -33.63 -19.02 -17.59
C ARG A 403 -34.47 -19.98 -16.75
N ILE A 404 -33.86 -20.73 -15.84
CA ILE A 404 -34.57 -21.67 -14.96
C ILE A 404 -35.47 -20.92 -13.99
N ASP A 405 -34.97 -19.85 -13.37
CA ASP A 405 -35.74 -19.03 -12.44
C ASP A 405 -36.85 -18.28 -13.17
N HIS A 406 -36.57 -17.73 -14.35
CA HIS A 406 -37.57 -17.15 -15.24
C HIS A 406 -38.69 -18.15 -15.60
N ALA A 407 -38.34 -19.40 -15.88
CA ALA A 407 -39.31 -20.46 -16.16
C ALA A 407 -40.15 -20.85 -14.93
N LYS A 408 -39.61 -20.75 -13.70
CA LYS A 408 -40.40 -20.95 -12.46
C LYS A 408 -41.45 -19.86 -12.32
N GLU A 409 -41.08 -18.60 -12.55
CA GLU A 409 -42.02 -17.48 -12.49
C GLU A 409 -43.13 -17.60 -13.54
N LEU A 410 -42.79 -17.97 -14.79
CA LEU A 410 -43.78 -18.23 -15.83
C LEU A 410 -44.75 -19.38 -15.49
N ARG A 411 -44.28 -20.41 -14.77
CA ARG A 411 -45.19 -21.44 -14.23
C ARG A 411 -46.14 -20.84 -13.21
N GLY A 412 -45.68 -19.96 -12.32
CA GLY A 412 -46.55 -19.24 -11.38
C GLY A 412 -47.66 -18.46 -12.10
N LEU A 413 -47.28 -17.68 -13.11
CA LEU A 413 -48.21 -16.93 -13.97
C LEU A 413 -49.24 -17.86 -14.66
N HIS A 414 -48.80 -19.00 -15.20
CA HIS A 414 -49.70 -19.96 -15.82
C HIS A 414 -50.80 -20.46 -14.88
N HIS A 415 -50.46 -20.76 -13.61
CA HIS A 415 -51.46 -21.18 -12.62
C HIS A 415 -52.52 -20.10 -12.37
N GLN A 416 -52.11 -18.83 -12.32
CA GLN A 416 -53.04 -17.70 -12.16
C GLN A 416 -53.98 -17.55 -13.37
N ILE A 417 -53.46 -17.70 -14.59
CA ILE A 417 -54.25 -17.65 -15.82
C ILE A 417 -55.25 -18.81 -15.87
N VAL A 418 -54.84 -20.03 -15.50
CA VAL A 418 -55.72 -21.20 -15.44
C VAL A 418 -56.82 -21.01 -14.41
N TYR A 419 -56.51 -20.44 -13.23
CA TYR A 419 -57.50 -20.09 -12.22
C TYR A 419 -58.56 -19.14 -12.76
N VAL A 420 -58.16 -18.00 -13.33
CA VAL A 420 -59.11 -17.02 -13.91
C VAL A 420 -59.97 -17.65 -15.01
N ARG A 421 -59.35 -18.44 -15.90
CA ARG A 421 -60.08 -19.15 -16.95
C ARG A 421 -61.09 -20.15 -16.39
N ARG A 422 -60.77 -20.87 -15.32
CA ARG A 422 -61.67 -21.84 -14.68
C ARG A 422 -62.89 -21.13 -14.12
N VAL A 423 -62.70 -20.05 -13.37
CA VAL A 423 -63.80 -19.30 -12.77
C VAL A 423 -64.70 -18.73 -13.86
N LEU A 424 -64.14 -18.15 -14.94
CA LEU A 424 -64.93 -17.59 -16.05
C LEU A 424 -65.82 -18.58 -16.82
N ASN A 425 -65.53 -19.88 -16.73
CA ASN A 425 -66.33 -20.93 -17.37
C ASN A 425 -67.39 -21.52 -16.42
N GLN A 426 -67.43 -21.10 -15.16
CA GLN A 426 -68.50 -21.42 -14.21
C GLN A 426 -69.59 -20.34 -14.31
N GLY A 427 -70.81 -20.57 -13.81
CA GLY A 427 -71.84 -19.54 -13.79
C GLY A 427 -71.43 -18.41 -12.83
N VAL A 428 -70.94 -17.29 -13.36
CA VAL A 428 -70.34 -16.19 -12.57
C VAL A 428 -71.29 -14.99 -12.51
N THR A 429 -71.40 -14.39 -11.33
CA THR A 429 -72.13 -13.15 -11.08
C THR A 429 -71.30 -11.91 -11.44
N VAL A 430 -71.95 -10.75 -11.58
CA VAL A 430 -71.27 -9.48 -11.90
C VAL A 430 -70.23 -9.06 -10.84
N PRO A 431 -70.48 -9.21 -9.52
CA PRO A 431 -69.46 -8.96 -8.50
C PRO A 431 -68.23 -9.86 -8.65
N GLU A 432 -68.41 -11.16 -8.88
CA GLU A 432 -67.30 -12.11 -9.05
C GLU A 432 -66.47 -11.81 -10.32
N LEU A 433 -67.11 -11.36 -11.41
CA LEU A 433 -66.39 -10.88 -12.61
C LEU A 433 -65.57 -9.61 -12.33
N THR A 434 -66.07 -8.74 -11.45
CA THR A 434 -65.39 -7.52 -11.02
C THR A 434 -64.16 -7.87 -10.19
N ASP A 435 -64.30 -8.80 -9.24
CA ASP A 435 -63.20 -9.29 -8.40
C ASP A 435 -62.13 -10.01 -9.25
N LEU A 436 -62.53 -10.83 -10.23
CA LEU A 436 -61.60 -11.46 -11.18
C LEU A 436 -60.83 -10.44 -12.03
N ARG A 437 -61.47 -9.33 -12.41
CA ARG A 437 -60.82 -8.26 -13.16
C ARG A 437 -59.73 -7.58 -12.32
N TYR A 438 -60.00 -7.31 -11.05
CA TYR A 438 -59.00 -6.76 -10.13
C TYR A 438 -57.86 -7.75 -9.88
N HIS A 439 -58.18 -9.03 -9.62
CA HIS A 439 -57.18 -10.08 -9.49
C HIS A 439 -56.27 -10.19 -10.72
N LEU A 440 -56.83 -10.14 -11.93
CA LEU A 440 -56.06 -10.21 -13.17
C LEU A 440 -55.17 -8.97 -13.37
N ALA A 441 -55.62 -7.78 -12.94
CA ALA A 441 -54.80 -6.57 -12.96
C ALA A 441 -53.60 -6.69 -12.00
N ASP A 442 -53.82 -7.23 -10.80
CA ASP A 442 -52.75 -7.50 -9.83
C ASP A 442 -51.76 -8.55 -10.35
N VAL A 443 -52.25 -9.62 -10.99
CA VAL A 443 -51.40 -10.62 -11.65
C VAL A 443 -50.54 -9.98 -12.76
N ILE A 444 -51.12 -9.12 -13.60
CA ILE A 444 -50.35 -8.40 -14.64
C ILE A 444 -49.27 -7.52 -14.00
N SER A 445 -49.60 -6.80 -12.93
CA SER A 445 -48.65 -5.93 -12.22
C SER A 445 -47.50 -6.73 -11.60
N ASN A 446 -47.83 -7.79 -10.85
CA ASN A 446 -46.86 -8.62 -10.13
C ASN A 446 -45.91 -9.37 -11.09
N TYR A 447 -46.41 -9.79 -12.25
CA TYR A 447 -45.62 -10.52 -13.24
C TYR A 447 -45.09 -9.62 -14.38
N TRP A 448 -45.26 -8.29 -14.32
CA TRP A 448 -44.92 -7.40 -15.43
C TRP A 448 -43.46 -7.56 -15.89
N LYS A 449 -42.51 -7.55 -14.94
CA LYS A 449 -41.07 -7.71 -15.24
C LYS A 449 -40.75 -9.05 -15.91
N VAL A 450 -41.48 -10.10 -15.56
CA VAL A 450 -41.32 -11.43 -16.15
C VAL A 450 -41.92 -11.43 -17.56
N ILE A 451 -43.10 -10.85 -17.75
CA ILE A 451 -43.79 -10.78 -19.05
C ILE A 451 -43.02 -9.91 -20.04
N SER A 452 -42.43 -8.79 -19.59
CA SER A 452 -41.69 -7.84 -20.42
C SER A 452 -40.22 -8.21 -20.65
N SER A 453 -39.75 -9.32 -20.10
CA SER A 453 -38.38 -9.81 -20.28
C SER A 453 -38.14 -10.32 -21.70
N ASP A 454 -36.93 -10.15 -22.24
CA ASP A 454 -36.51 -10.71 -23.52
C ASP A 454 -36.54 -12.25 -23.56
N LEU A 455 -36.63 -12.89 -22.38
CA LEU A 455 -36.77 -14.34 -22.24
C LEU A 455 -38.24 -14.80 -22.33
N SER A 456 -39.21 -13.88 -22.39
CA SER A 456 -40.65 -14.18 -22.41
C SER A 456 -41.26 -14.06 -23.80
N SER A 457 -42.22 -14.93 -24.08
CA SER A 457 -43.01 -14.84 -25.32
C SER A 457 -44.11 -13.77 -25.20
N PRO A 458 -44.36 -12.96 -26.25
CA PRO A 458 -45.49 -12.04 -26.32
C PRO A 458 -46.86 -12.72 -26.13
N ILE A 459 -46.92 -14.06 -26.26
CA ILE A 459 -48.12 -14.87 -26.06
C ILE A 459 -48.72 -14.67 -24.66
N TRP A 460 -47.92 -14.47 -23.61
CA TRP A 460 -48.42 -14.27 -22.24
C TRP A 460 -49.27 -13.00 -22.11
N GLN A 461 -48.77 -11.88 -22.65
CA GLN A 461 -49.50 -10.62 -22.67
C GLN A 461 -50.80 -10.75 -23.49
N ARG A 462 -50.73 -11.45 -24.63
CA ARG A 462 -51.92 -11.71 -25.45
C ARG A 462 -52.98 -12.52 -24.70
N TYR A 463 -52.59 -13.57 -23.96
CA TYR A 463 -53.54 -14.38 -23.18
C TYR A 463 -54.23 -13.57 -22.07
N LEU A 464 -53.47 -12.74 -21.36
CA LEU A 464 -54.02 -11.87 -20.30
C LEU A 464 -55.03 -10.87 -20.88
N ASN A 465 -54.72 -10.26 -22.04
CA ASN A 465 -55.65 -9.36 -22.72
C ASN A 465 -56.93 -10.07 -23.18
N VAL A 466 -56.83 -11.27 -23.74
CA VAL A 466 -58.01 -12.07 -24.15
C VAL A 466 -58.90 -12.41 -22.94
N LEU A 467 -58.32 -12.69 -21.77
CA LEU A 467 -59.10 -12.91 -20.56
C LEU A 467 -59.80 -11.63 -20.08
N LEU A 468 -59.11 -10.49 -20.09
CA LEU A 468 -59.72 -9.18 -19.77
C LEU A 468 -60.88 -8.85 -20.72
N GLU A 469 -60.72 -9.08 -22.02
CA GLU A 469 -61.79 -8.90 -23.02
C GLU A 469 -62.98 -9.83 -22.74
N LYS A 470 -62.73 -11.10 -22.42
CA LYS A 470 -63.79 -12.05 -22.04
C LYS A 470 -64.55 -11.63 -20.79
N ILE A 471 -63.83 -11.20 -19.75
CA ILE A 471 -64.44 -10.66 -18.52
C ILE A 471 -65.32 -9.46 -18.87
N GLY A 472 -64.82 -8.51 -19.67
CA GLY A 472 -65.58 -7.33 -20.11
C GLY A 472 -66.83 -7.69 -20.90
N ALA A 473 -66.75 -8.66 -21.82
CA ALA A 473 -67.87 -9.11 -22.64
C ALA A 473 -68.97 -9.79 -21.79
N GLN A 474 -68.60 -10.71 -20.88
CA GLN A 474 -69.54 -11.35 -19.96
C GLN A 474 -70.18 -10.34 -18.99
N THR A 475 -69.38 -9.40 -18.48
CA THR A 475 -69.85 -8.32 -17.61
C THR A 475 -70.91 -7.48 -18.33
N THR A 476 -70.64 -7.09 -19.58
CA THR A 476 -71.58 -6.30 -20.40
C THR A 476 -72.87 -7.07 -20.68
N SER A 477 -72.78 -8.39 -20.93
CA SER A 477 -73.95 -9.24 -21.16
C SER A 477 -74.84 -9.34 -19.93
N LEU A 478 -74.26 -9.52 -18.74
CA LEU A 478 -75.01 -9.61 -17.48
C LEU A 478 -75.53 -8.25 -17.00
N ALA A 479 -74.89 -7.16 -17.41
CA ALA A 479 -75.27 -5.80 -17.03
C ALA A 479 -76.52 -5.25 -17.74
N LYS A 480 -76.92 -5.85 -18.87
CA LYS A 480 -77.92 -5.28 -19.80
C LYS A 480 -79.29 -5.03 -19.15
N ASP A 481 -79.67 -5.84 -18.17
CA ASP A 481 -80.98 -5.79 -17.52
C ASP A 481 -80.90 -5.33 -16.04
N LEU A 482 -79.75 -4.79 -15.62
CA LEU A 482 -79.58 -4.31 -14.24
C LEU A 482 -80.24 -2.94 -14.01
N PRO A 483 -80.83 -2.72 -12.81
CA PRO A 483 -81.37 -1.42 -12.44
C PRO A 483 -80.25 -0.40 -12.22
N LYS A 484 -80.60 0.90 -12.24
CA LYS A 484 -79.67 1.93 -11.75
C LYS A 484 -79.44 1.75 -10.24
N PRO A 485 -78.20 1.95 -9.74
CA PRO A 485 -77.91 1.84 -8.31
C PRO A 485 -78.67 2.93 -7.53
N LEU A 486 -79.57 2.50 -6.65
CA LEU A 486 -80.29 3.39 -5.73
C LEU A 486 -79.35 3.83 -4.61
N ALA A 487 -79.51 5.02 -4.02
CA ALA A 487 -78.63 5.46 -2.94
C ALA A 487 -78.71 4.52 -1.72
N ILE A 488 -77.57 4.22 -1.08
CA ILE A 488 -77.48 3.27 0.06
C ILE A 488 -78.49 3.64 1.17
N TRP A 489 -78.63 4.93 1.49
CA TRP A 489 -79.59 5.40 2.48
C TRP A 489 -81.05 5.10 2.10
N SER A 490 -81.38 5.15 0.80
CA SER A 490 -82.73 4.85 0.30
C SER A 490 -83.01 3.35 0.42
N ILE A 491 -82.09 2.50 -0.03
CA ILE A 491 -82.20 1.04 0.10
C ILE A 491 -82.35 0.67 1.58
N THR A 492 -81.52 1.24 2.44
CA THR A 492 -81.53 0.97 3.89
C THR A 492 -82.85 1.39 4.52
N ASN A 493 -83.34 2.60 4.21
CA ASN A 493 -84.61 3.09 4.75
C ASN A 493 -85.80 2.27 4.26
N ASP A 494 -85.84 1.92 2.97
CA ASP A 494 -86.91 1.12 2.39
C ASP A 494 -86.97 -0.26 3.06
N LEU A 495 -85.82 -0.93 3.19
CA LEU A 495 -85.72 -2.22 3.86
C LEU A 495 -86.17 -2.12 5.33
N LEU A 496 -85.68 -1.14 6.09
CA LEU A 496 -86.06 -0.97 7.50
C LEU A 496 -87.55 -0.61 7.68
N SER A 497 -88.17 0.02 6.68
CA SER A 497 -89.61 0.35 6.71
C SER A 497 -90.52 -0.86 6.43
N TYR A 498 -89.98 -1.93 5.84
CA TYR A 498 -90.78 -3.11 5.50
C TYR A 498 -91.17 -3.93 6.74
N PRO A 499 -92.39 -4.51 6.72
CA PRO A 499 -92.80 -5.46 7.75
C PRO A 499 -91.86 -6.66 7.77
N LEU A 500 -91.77 -7.33 8.93
CA LEU A 500 -90.82 -8.42 9.17
C LEU A 500 -90.91 -9.50 8.09
N GLU A 501 -92.12 -9.91 7.73
CA GLU A 501 -92.42 -10.95 6.75
C GLU A 501 -91.86 -10.60 5.37
N LYS A 502 -91.84 -9.32 5.00
CA LYS A 502 -91.26 -8.86 3.73
C LYS A 502 -89.73 -8.78 3.81
N ARG A 503 -89.15 -8.41 4.95
CA ARG A 503 -87.68 -8.42 5.13
C ARG A 503 -87.10 -9.83 5.18
N MET A 504 -87.84 -10.81 5.66
CA MET A 504 -87.42 -12.22 5.68
C MET A 504 -87.10 -12.76 4.29
N GLN A 505 -87.72 -12.21 3.24
CA GLN A 505 -87.37 -12.51 1.85
C GLN A 505 -85.90 -12.22 1.50
N LEU A 506 -85.18 -11.36 2.25
CA LEU A 506 -83.74 -11.12 2.04
C LEU A 506 -82.87 -12.38 2.19
N PHE A 507 -83.39 -13.40 2.86
CA PHE A 507 -82.73 -14.68 3.10
C PHE A 507 -83.07 -15.73 2.04
N GLU A 508 -83.98 -15.41 1.11
CA GLU A 508 -84.30 -16.27 -0.02
C GLU A 508 -83.75 -15.65 -1.31
N THR A 509 -82.80 -16.32 -1.93
CA THR A 509 -82.16 -15.90 -3.17
C THR A 509 -83.14 -15.72 -4.33
N GLN A 510 -84.20 -16.52 -4.36
CA GLN A 510 -85.23 -16.51 -5.42
C GLN A 510 -86.45 -15.63 -5.10
N SER A 511 -86.47 -15.00 -3.93
CA SER A 511 -87.58 -14.10 -3.59
C SER A 511 -87.50 -12.79 -4.37
N SER A 512 -88.64 -12.11 -4.49
CA SER A 512 -88.69 -10.80 -5.16
C SER A 512 -87.72 -9.77 -4.57
N LEU A 513 -87.53 -9.80 -3.24
CA LEU A 513 -86.62 -8.89 -2.55
C LEU A 513 -85.16 -9.34 -2.64
N GLY A 514 -84.89 -10.65 -2.53
CA GLY A 514 -83.56 -11.24 -2.70
C GLY A 514 -82.99 -10.98 -4.10
N ILE A 515 -83.81 -11.20 -5.14
CA ILE A 515 -83.46 -10.88 -6.53
C ILE A 515 -83.19 -9.38 -6.70
N ASN A 516 -84.04 -8.52 -6.14
CA ASN A 516 -83.86 -7.07 -6.24
C ASN A 516 -82.54 -6.62 -5.57
N MET A 517 -82.24 -7.11 -4.37
CA MET A 517 -80.99 -6.75 -3.67
C MET A 517 -79.76 -7.34 -4.36
N SER A 518 -79.84 -8.54 -4.93
CA SER A 518 -78.79 -9.13 -5.77
C SER A 518 -78.53 -8.27 -7.02
N HIS A 519 -79.58 -7.75 -7.65
CA HIS A 519 -79.47 -6.82 -8.77
C HIS A 519 -78.90 -5.45 -8.34
N GLN A 520 -79.27 -4.93 -7.17
CA GLN A 520 -78.68 -3.69 -6.63
C GLN A 520 -77.20 -3.86 -6.31
N LEU A 521 -76.80 -4.96 -5.68
CA LEU A 521 -75.39 -5.29 -5.45
C LEU A 521 -74.61 -5.38 -6.77
N SER A 522 -75.17 -6.06 -7.78
CA SER A 522 -74.58 -6.14 -9.12
C SER A 522 -74.46 -4.76 -9.80
N ALA A 523 -75.47 -3.90 -9.65
CA ALA A 523 -75.45 -2.53 -10.18
C ALA A 523 -74.41 -1.64 -9.46
N TYR A 524 -74.24 -1.81 -8.15
CA TYR A 524 -73.21 -1.14 -7.37
C TYR A 524 -71.81 -1.55 -7.82
N SER A 525 -71.54 -2.85 -7.98
CA SER A 525 -70.24 -3.35 -8.46
C SER A 525 -69.82 -2.77 -9.81
N LEU A 526 -70.77 -2.40 -10.68
CA LEU A 526 -70.47 -1.83 -12.01
C LEU A 526 -70.35 -0.31 -12.03
N HIS A 527 -71.18 0.37 -11.25
CA HIS A 527 -71.43 1.80 -11.42
C HIS A 527 -70.99 2.65 -10.22
N LYS A 528 -70.56 2.02 -9.12
CA LYS A 528 -70.12 2.66 -7.88
C LYS A 528 -68.71 2.21 -7.51
N SER A 529 -68.08 2.90 -6.57
CA SER A 529 -66.75 2.53 -6.11
C SER A 529 -66.77 1.18 -5.36
N PRO A 530 -65.64 0.45 -5.30
CA PRO A 530 -65.54 -0.75 -4.47
C PRO A 530 -65.87 -0.49 -2.99
N GLN A 531 -65.53 0.70 -2.48
CA GLN A 531 -65.86 1.11 -1.12
C GLN A 531 -67.37 1.26 -0.90
N GLU A 532 -68.08 1.93 -1.82
CA GLU A 532 -69.55 2.04 -1.75
C GLU A 532 -70.24 0.68 -1.93
N THR A 533 -69.68 -0.21 -2.76
CA THR A 533 -70.19 -1.57 -2.95
C THR A 533 -70.05 -2.38 -1.66
N GLN A 534 -68.91 -2.27 -0.98
CA GLN A 534 -68.69 -2.91 0.32
C GLN A 534 -69.61 -2.31 1.39
N GLU A 535 -69.78 -0.99 1.42
CA GLU A 535 -70.70 -0.33 2.34
C GLU A 535 -72.14 -0.84 2.17
N LEU A 536 -72.61 -1.06 0.94
CA LEU A 536 -73.92 -1.66 0.70
C LEU A 536 -74.01 -3.10 1.24
N LYS A 537 -72.98 -3.93 1.03
CA LYS A 537 -72.93 -5.30 1.58
C LYS A 537 -73.04 -5.28 3.10
N ASP A 538 -72.22 -4.46 3.76
CA ASP A 538 -72.21 -4.32 5.21
C ASP A 538 -73.58 -3.87 5.75
N LYS A 539 -74.26 -2.95 5.05
CA LYS A 539 -75.62 -2.52 5.42
C LYS A 539 -76.66 -3.61 5.24
N LEU A 540 -76.58 -4.40 4.17
CA LEU A 540 -77.50 -5.53 3.95
C LEU A 540 -77.33 -6.60 5.03
N ASP A 541 -76.09 -6.93 5.41
CA ASP A 541 -75.79 -7.90 6.46
C ASP A 541 -76.28 -7.40 7.82
N GLU A 542 -76.09 -6.13 8.12
CA GLU A 542 -76.62 -5.49 9.33
C GLU A 542 -78.16 -5.57 9.39
N ILE A 543 -78.84 -5.32 8.26
CA ILE A 543 -80.31 -5.41 8.18
C ILE A 543 -80.78 -6.86 8.34
N LYS A 544 -80.09 -7.82 7.71
CA LYS A 544 -80.35 -9.25 7.89
C LYS A 544 -80.23 -9.64 9.37
N ARG A 545 -79.15 -9.24 10.04
CA ARG A 545 -78.94 -9.49 11.47
C ARG A 545 -80.09 -8.94 12.33
N ARG A 546 -80.47 -7.67 12.12
CA ARG A 546 -81.62 -7.06 12.82
C ARG A 546 -82.94 -7.78 12.54
N THR A 547 -83.10 -8.30 11.33
CA THR A 547 -84.30 -9.04 10.92
C THR A 547 -84.36 -10.40 11.62
N LYS A 548 -83.24 -11.13 11.71
CA LYS A 548 -83.11 -12.35 12.54
C LYS A 548 -83.49 -12.05 13.99
N GLU A 549 -82.90 -11.03 14.59
CA GLU A 549 -83.17 -10.65 15.99
C GLU A 549 -84.64 -10.30 16.22
N GLN A 550 -85.28 -9.56 15.31
CA GLN A 550 -86.70 -9.22 15.43
C GLN A 550 -87.62 -10.41 15.22
N PHE A 551 -87.27 -11.33 14.31
CA PHE A 551 -87.99 -12.58 14.13
C PHE A 551 -87.96 -13.43 15.40
N LEU A 552 -86.78 -13.64 15.97
CA LEU A 552 -86.61 -14.38 17.21
C LEU A 552 -87.35 -13.69 18.38
N ASN A 553 -87.24 -12.38 18.53
CA ASN A 553 -87.95 -11.66 19.60
C ASN A 553 -89.47 -11.65 19.46
N ARG A 554 -90.01 -11.81 18.24
CA ARG A 554 -91.47 -11.84 18.00
C ARG A 554 -92.04 -13.23 18.18
N ASN A 555 -91.36 -14.25 17.65
CA ASN A 555 -91.89 -15.61 17.55
C ASN A 555 -91.34 -16.54 18.64
N TRP A 556 -90.16 -16.22 19.17
CA TRP A 556 -89.40 -17.05 20.12
C TRP A 556 -88.93 -16.22 21.32
N LYS A 557 -89.70 -15.19 21.70
CA LYS A 557 -89.34 -14.22 22.74
C LYS A 557 -88.83 -14.87 24.03
N VAL A 558 -89.53 -15.92 24.45
CA VAL A 558 -89.28 -16.61 25.72
C VAL A 558 -87.99 -17.43 25.70
N LEU A 559 -87.50 -17.81 24.51
CA LEU A 559 -86.17 -18.43 24.34
C LEU A 559 -85.05 -17.39 24.26
N MET A 560 -85.38 -16.16 23.85
CA MET A 560 -84.44 -15.03 23.83
C MET A 560 -84.28 -14.37 25.22
N GLU A 561 -85.24 -14.60 26.12
CA GLU A 561 -85.20 -14.18 27.52
C GLU A 561 -84.66 -15.33 28.41
N GLY A 562 -84.23 -15.00 29.63
CA GLY A 562 -83.79 -16.02 30.59
C GLY A 562 -84.95 -16.88 31.12
N TRP A 563 -84.62 -18.01 31.75
CA TRP A 563 -85.63 -18.90 32.34
C TRP A 563 -86.48 -18.23 33.44
N ASP A 564 -87.81 -18.37 33.33
CA ASP A 564 -88.81 -17.92 34.29
C ASP A 564 -89.60 -19.11 34.88
N SER A 565 -89.65 -19.19 36.21
CA SER A 565 -90.31 -20.28 36.94
C SER A 565 -91.84 -20.25 36.87
N GLU A 566 -92.43 -19.16 36.40
CA GLU A 566 -93.88 -19.02 36.23
C GLU A 566 -94.36 -19.24 34.78
N TYR A 567 -93.43 -19.37 33.83
CA TYR A 567 -93.75 -19.63 32.42
C TYR A 567 -93.69 -21.13 32.10
N SER A 568 -94.66 -21.63 31.31
CA SER A 568 -94.67 -23.00 30.79
C SER A 568 -94.00 -23.05 29.42
N TYR A 569 -92.83 -23.67 29.34
CA TYR A 569 -92.04 -23.77 28.11
C TYR A 569 -92.47 -24.92 27.19
N PHE A 570 -93.38 -25.80 27.64
CA PHE A 570 -93.78 -27.02 26.92
C PHE A 570 -94.19 -26.76 25.46
N ASP A 571 -95.14 -25.85 25.24
CA ASP A 571 -95.65 -25.53 23.90
C ASP A 571 -94.57 -24.90 23.01
N THR A 572 -93.64 -24.13 23.60
CA THR A 572 -92.53 -23.51 22.87
C THR A 572 -91.52 -24.56 22.38
N PHE A 573 -91.18 -25.56 23.20
CA PHE A 573 -90.29 -26.65 22.78
C PHE A 573 -90.95 -27.58 21.75
N LEU A 574 -92.26 -27.85 21.88
CA LEU A 574 -93.00 -28.59 20.84
C LEU A 574 -93.01 -27.85 19.51
N GLN A 575 -93.34 -26.56 19.52
CA GLN A 575 -93.34 -25.74 18.31
C GLN A 575 -91.95 -25.67 17.66
N ALA A 576 -90.90 -25.60 18.46
CA ALA A 576 -89.51 -25.65 17.98
C ALA A 576 -89.17 -27.01 17.37
N GLY A 577 -89.55 -28.11 18.03
CA GLY A 577 -89.37 -29.46 17.52
C GLY A 577 -90.06 -29.67 16.18
N ASP A 578 -91.31 -29.22 16.05
CA ASP A 578 -92.08 -29.30 14.79
C ASP A 578 -91.38 -28.54 13.64
N LEU A 579 -90.75 -27.40 13.94
CA LEU A 579 -89.98 -26.63 12.94
C LEU A 579 -88.67 -27.33 12.57
N LEU A 580 -87.92 -27.85 13.54
CA LEU A 580 -86.63 -28.51 13.32
C LEU A 580 -86.76 -29.88 12.64
N CYS A 581 -87.93 -30.52 12.70
CA CYS A 581 -88.19 -31.82 12.08
C CYS A 581 -88.64 -31.74 10.60
N ILE A 582 -88.65 -30.57 9.98
CA ILE A 582 -88.94 -30.44 8.53
C ILE A 582 -87.72 -30.94 7.74
N GLU A 583 -87.86 -32.08 7.05
CA GLU A 583 -86.77 -32.78 6.35
C GLU A 583 -86.29 -32.07 5.06
N GLU A 584 -87.18 -31.39 4.35
CA GLU A 584 -86.87 -30.64 3.11
C GLU A 584 -87.32 -29.17 3.26
N PRO A 585 -86.56 -28.35 4.01
CA PRO A 585 -86.93 -26.95 4.22
C PRO A 585 -86.71 -26.12 2.95
N SER A 586 -87.61 -25.17 2.70
CA SER A 586 -87.30 -24.04 1.81
C SER A 586 -86.09 -23.25 2.34
N GLU A 587 -85.45 -22.43 1.51
CA GLU A 587 -84.28 -21.63 1.90
C GLU A 587 -84.55 -20.77 3.15
N LEU A 588 -85.75 -20.17 3.24
CA LEU A 588 -86.17 -19.44 4.44
C LEU A 588 -86.36 -20.35 5.65
N GLN A 589 -87.02 -21.50 5.48
CA GLN A 589 -87.24 -22.45 6.57
C GLN A 589 -85.92 -23.02 7.10
N GLY A 590 -84.92 -23.24 6.24
CA GLY A 590 -83.60 -23.68 6.67
C GLY A 590 -82.93 -22.62 7.54
N HIS A 591 -83.00 -21.35 7.13
CA HIS A 591 -82.54 -20.25 7.96
C HIS A 591 -83.31 -20.10 9.29
N GLU A 592 -84.63 -20.30 9.28
CA GLU A 592 -85.43 -20.29 10.52
C GLU A 592 -85.05 -21.44 11.45
N GLN A 593 -84.83 -22.65 10.91
CA GLN A 593 -84.33 -23.80 11.67
C GLN A 593 -83.00 -23.48 12.34
N ASP A 594 -82.00 -22.99 11.58
CA ASP A 594 -80.69 -22.61 12.12
C ASP A 594 -80.83 -21.59 13.26
N TRP A 595 -81.68 -20.57 13.08
CA TRP A 595 -81.83 -19.50 14.08
C TRP A 595 -82.53 -19.96 15.34
N VAL A 596 -83.51 -20.85 15.22
CA VAL A 596 -84.25 -21.40 16.36
C VAL A 596 -83.40 -22.43 17.10
N GLU A 597 -82.63 -23.26 16.38
CA GLU A 597 -81.64 -24.16 16.97
C GLU A 597 -80.58 -23.37 17.77
N ASP A 598 -80.01 -22.31 17.17
CA ASP A 598 -79.12 -21.38 17.87
C ASP A 598 -79.76 -20.82 19.16
N ALA A 599 -81.02 -20.37 19.08
CA ALA A 599 -81.71 -19.77 20.21
C ALA A 599 -81.98 -20.79 21.33
N LEU A 600 -82.38 -22.01 20.98
CA LEU A 600 -82.58 -23.11 21.94
C LEU A 600 -81.27 -23.50 22.62
N ASN A 601 -80.20 -23.66 21.85
CA ASN A 601 -78.89 -24.01 22.38
C ASN A 601 -78.38 -22.93 23.36
N ASN A 602 -78.56 -21.65 23.03
CA ASN A 602 -78.21 -20.55 23.93
C ASN A 602 -79.09 -20.53 25.19
N PHE A 603 -80.41 -20.76 25.06
CA PHE A 603 -81.32 -20.82 26.19
C PHE A 603 -80.96 -21.98 27.14
N VAL A 604 -80.74 -23.18 26.61
CA VAL A 604 -80.30 -24.36 27.37
C VAL A 604 -78.90 -24.15 27.99
N GLY A 605 -77.96 -23.53 27.27
CA GLY A 605 -76.66 -23.17 27.83
C GLY A 605 -76.76 -22.19 29.00
N SER A 606 -77.62 -21.18 28.90
CA SER A 606 -77.86 -20.23 30.00
C SER A 606 -78.51 -20.89 31.22
N LEU A 607 -79.37 -21.89 30.99
CA LEU A 607 -79.98 -22.73 32.02
C LEU A 607 -78.94 -23.59 32.73
N ALA A 608 -78.03 -24.22 31.98
CA ALA A 608 -76.94 -25.02 32.52
C ALA A 608 -76.06 -24.20 33.47
N ILE A 609 -75.74 -22.95 33.10
CA ILE A 609 -74.99 -22.02 33.95
C ILE A 609 -75.78 -21.72 35.24
N GLN A 610 -77.08 -21.43 35.15
CA GLN A 610 -77.90 -21.17 36.34
C GLN A 610 -77.97 -22.40 37.27
N VAL A 611 -78.06 -23.61 36.70
CA VAL A 611 -78.03 -24.86 37.47
C VAL A 611 -76.66 -25.04 38.14
N ASP A 612 -75.54 -24.85 37.44
CA ASP A 612 -74.18 -24.96 38.00
C ASP A 612 -73.90 -23.90 39.08
N GLU A 613 -74.29 -22.64 38.85
CA GLU A 613 -74.19 -21.55 39.84
C GLU A 613 -74.97 -21.90 41.13
N LEU A 614 -76.17 -22.47 40.99
CA LEU A 614 -76.98 -22.89 42.12
C LEU A 614 -76.42 -24.13 42.82
N TYR A 615 -75.86 -25.10 42.08
CA TYR A 615 -75.13 -26.24 42.67
C TYR A 615 -73.92 -25.77 43.47
N LYS A 616 -73.12 -24.85 42.95
CA LYS A 616 -71.99 -24.23 43.67
C LYS A 616 -72.44 -23.45 44.90
N ALA A 617 -73.50 -22.65 44.79
CA ALA A 617 -74.07 -21.91 45.93
C ALA A 617 -74.65 -22.84 47.01
N ALA A 618 -75.24 -23.98 46.63
CA ALA A 618 -75.83 -24.93 47.56
C ALA A 618 -74.80 -25.87 48.22
N PHE A 619 -73.71 -26.23 47.51
CA PHE A 619 -72.76 -27.27 47.96
C PHE A 619 -71.33 -26.77 48.26
N GLU A 620 -70.81 -25.72 47.61
CA GLU A 620 -69.43 -25.24 47.82
C GLU A 620 -69.34 -24.04 48.79
N ARG A 621 -70.36 -23.17 48.82
CA ARG A 621 -70.44 -22.04 49.76
C ARG A 621 -71.63 -22.21 50.68
N SER A 622 -71.46 -22.99 51.73
CA SER A 622 -72.41 -23.05 52.83
C SER A 622 -72.56 -21.66 53.44
N TYR A 623 -73.52 -20.83 52.98
CA TYR A 623 -74.18 -19.69 53.68
C TYR A 623 -75.08 -18.80 52.78
N GLU A 624 -75.28 -19.08 51.47
CA GLU A 624 -76.31 -18.36 50.68
C GLU A 624 -77.71 -18.97 50.82
N ARG A 625 -78.71 -18.11 51.01
CA ARG A 625 -80.14 -18.49 51.08
C ARG A 625 -80.63 -18.80 49.66
N VAL A 626 -80.51 -20.07 49.26
CA VAL A 626 -81.07 -20.53 47.98
C VAL A 626 -82.60 -20.63 48.09
N ASP A 627 -83.32 -20.02 47.14
CA ASP A 627 -84.77 -20.19 47.01
C ASP A 627 -85.08 -21.63 46.60
N ARG A 628 -85.46 -22.44 47.59
CA ARG A 628 -85.73 -23.87 47.41
C ARG A 628 -86.90 -24.15 46.47
N ILE A 629 -87.88 -23.24 46.39
CA ILE A 629 -89.04 -23.42 45.52
C ILE A 629 -88.62 -23.21 44.07
N ARG A 630 -87.88 -22.12 43.80
CA ARG A 630 -87.36 -21.83 42.47
C ARG A 630 -86.36 -22.89 42.00
N LEU A 631 -85.46 -23.35 42.89
CA LEU A 631 -84.54 -24.45 42.60
C LEU A 631 -85.27 -25.76 42.28
N GLY A 632 -86.29 -26.11 43.06
CA GLY A 632 -87.11 -27.31 42.81
C GLY A 632 -87.81 -27.25 41.45
N LYS A 633 -88.35 -26.10 41.07
CA LYS A 633 -88.94 -25.88 39.74
C LYS A 633 -87.91 -25.97 38.61
N LEU A 634 -86.71 -25.40 38.80
CA LEU A 634 -85.63 -25.44 37.82
C LEU A 634 -85.10 -26.85 37.58
N LEU A 635 -84.82 -27.61 38.64
CA LEU A 635 -84.33 -28.99 38.54
C LEU A 635 -85.38 -29.91 37.92
N ALA A 636 -86.67 -29.75 38.28
CA ALA A 636 -87.75 -30.50 37.66
C ALA A 636 -87.89 -30.18 36.16
N PHE A 637 -87.69 -28.91 35.77
CA PHE A 637 -87.69 -28.50 34.37
C PHE A 637 -86.44 -29.02 33.62
N TRP A 638 -85.27 -29.02 34.25
CA TRP A 638 -84.03 -29.59 33.70
C TRP A 638 -84.16 -31.10 33.47
N ASP A 639 -84.68 -31.84 34.45
CA ASP A 639 -84.96 -33.27 34.32
C ASP A 639 -85.99 -33.55 33.20
N TRP A 640 -86.98 -32.66 33.04
CA TRP A 640 -87.94 -32.76 31.94
C TRP A 640 -87.30 -32.54 30.55
N LEU A 641 -86.38 -31.58 30.43
CA LEU A 641 -85.60 -31.36 29.20
C LEU A 641 -84.69 -32.54 28.87
N ASP A 642 -84.03 -33.12 29.88
CA ASP A 642 -83.16 -34.32 29.75
C ASP A 642 -83.97 -35.55 29.30
N GLN A 643 -85.07 -35.86 29.99
CA GLN A 643 -85.94 -36.99 29.65
C GLN A 643 -86.62 -36.84 28.29
N GLY A 644 -86.92 -35.60 27.89
CA GLY A 644 -87.49 -35.27 26.58
C GLY A 644 -86.48 -35.27 25.44
N GLY A 645 -85.18 -35.42 25.71
CA GLY A 645 -84.12 -35.40 24.69
C GLY A 645 -83.84 -34.03 24.09
N PHE A 646 -84.18 -32.94 24.80
CA PHE A 646 -84.02 -31.55 24.33
C PHE A 646 -82.68 -30.91 24.75
N LEU A 647 -81.79 -31.67 25.41
CA LEU A 647 -80.43 -31.24 25.77
C LEU A 647 -79.46 -31.63 24.64
N PHE A 648 -79.25 -30.72 23.70
CA PHE A 648 -78.33 -30.95 22.58
C PHE A 648 -76.89 -30.56 22.97
N GLY A 649 -75.96 -31.53 22.92
CA GLY A 649 -74.52 -31.26 22.96
C GLY A 649 -73.92 -30.69 24.27
N GLN A 650 -74.67 -30.65 25.36
CA GLN A 650 -74.13 -30.24 26.67
C GLN A 650 -73.26 -31.38 27.26
N PRO A 651 -72.05 -31.10 27.79
CA PRO A 651 -71.24 -32.11 28.45
C PRO A 651 -71.94 -32.54 29.73
N VAL A 652 -72.71 -33.63 29.65
CA VAL A 652 -73.22 -34.32 30.84
C VAL A 652 -71.99 -34.89 31.54
N SER A 653 -71.59 -34.30 32.67
CA SER A 653 -70.66 -34.94 33.59
C SER A 653 -71.31 -36.26 34.01
N ALA A 654 -70.84 -37.36 33.42
CA ALA A 654 -71.29 -38.70 33.71
C ALA A 654 -70.84 -39.12 35.11
N GLU A 655 -71.50 -38.60 36.14
CA GLU A 655 -71.47 -39.14 37.50
C GLU A 655 -72.88 -39.06 38.08
N LYS A 656 -73.63 -40.15 37.91
CA LYS A 656 -74.71 -40.54 38.81
C LYS A 656 -74.20 -41.69 39.67
#